data_AF-A0A6B0Z451-F1
#
_entry.id   AF-A0A6B0Z451-F1
#
_cell.length_a   1.000
_cell.length_b   1.000
_cell.length_c   1.000
_cell.angle_alpha   90.00
_cell.angle_beta   90.00
_cell.angle_gamma   90.00
#
_symmetry.space_group_name_H-M   'P 1'
#
loop_
_entity.id
_entity.type
_entity.pdbx_description
1 polymer ?
#
loop_
_entity_poly.entity_id
_entity_poly.type
_entity_poly.pdbx_seq_one_letter_code
_entity_poly.pdbx_strand_id
1 'polypeptide(L)'
;MAAEPMPLEAMEPCGDPVKIGTLIDVTGDLAAFGPPIVLATDLAALLINEAGGIDGRPIEMVHRDSGTSPQIATDAASALVNVDGVEAIVGSLSSGVTLAVAESVTIPNGAVLVSPASTSPAITNLDDNDTVFRTTVSDALQGVIAAQLANQLGYENVATLYINNAYGEGLSNVFQENFESQGGTVSAAVPIEGGQASYASELRQASQGGAEVLMALSYPETAGVYLREAVEGQYFDDFMFVDGTKNQEMFDNLGADNFEGNYGTAPGAPGTPTQETFKDLYSSKLDGDPSSLFISEAFDAAVILALAIAEAGSEDGDDVKAAMREVANAPGEKVGPGDLDRALQLISEGRDIDYVGAAGDQDFDENGDVQNTIEVWKIEGGQVTSTGIFASPGDSIDITAAPTTMEPSGDPIKIGTLIDATGDLAVFGPPIVLATDLAALLINEAGGIDGRQIEMVHRDSGTSPQIATDAASALVNIDGVEAIVGSLSSGVTLAVAESVTIPNGAVLVSPASTSPAISSLDDNDLVFRTTVSDAFQGVILAQLADELGYENVATMYINNAYGEGLSTVFSETFESLGGTVSASVPIEGGQASYTSELRQASQGGATVLMAMSYPETAGVYLREAVEGQFFEEFMFVDGTKNQEMFDDLGAASFEGNYGTAPGAPGTPSQTTFQGLYASKLGGDPSSIFISEAFDAAAILALAIAEAGSEDGDDIKAAIRKVANAPGEQVGPGDLAKALQLISEGKDIDYVGAAGEQEMDENGDVLNTIEIWMIQNGQIISTGHFVGAGDSIGLVATPTSKVAGIGSEFAQVFTVGPGSKGLFKVDETLRGADVVVSLETETISGVVDFSSDSASVEIDLHTLVSDQSRRDRYVRERMFPNQPVATVHFADLGDVPAPFLDSGAEHKTKLIGTVNVNGTDADLEFDITARLDNGADLVILGTTKFVWEEFGMVAPVSQFFTVEDEVTVEILLQASVDN
;
A
#
# COMPACT_ATOMS: atom_id res chain seq x y z
N MET A 1 -23.01 17.27 -28.20
CA MET A 1 -24.38 16.73 -28.02
C MET A 1 -24.26 15.79 -26.85
N ALA A 2 -24.73 16.20 -25.68
CA ALA A 2 -24.69 15.39 -24.47
C ALA A 2 -25.41 14.06 -24.73
N ALA A 3 -24.77 12.95 -24.39
CA ALA A 3 -25.43 11.65 -24.36
C ALA A 3 -26.50 11.71 -23.25
N GLU A 4 -27.74 11.37 -23.57
CA GLU A 4 -28.74 11.09 -22.53
C GLU A 4 -28.27 9.88 -21.72
N PRO A 5 -28.37 9.90 -20.38
CA PRO A 5 -27.96 8.77 -19.56
C PRO A 5 -28.79 7.53 -19.95
N MET A 6 -28.12 6.39 -20.10
CA MET A 6 -28.83 5.12 -20.25
C MET A 6 -29.68 4.88 -19.00
N PRO A 7 -30.93 4.40 -19.13
CA PRO A 7 -31.71 4.06 -17.96
C PRO A 7 -31.13 2.77 -17.36
N LEU A 8 -30.57 2.86 -16.14
CA LEU A 8 -30.45 1.69 -15.28
C LEU A 8 -31.85 1.07 -15.15
N GLU A 9 -31.96 -0.26 -15.27
CA GLU A 9 -33.14 -0.96 -14.77
C GLU A 9 -33.19 -0.71 -13.26
N ALA A 10 -34.02 0.24 -12.84
CA ALA A 10 -34.21 0.59 -11.44
C ALA A 10 -34.70 -0.65 -10.68
N MET A 11 -33.88 -1.17 -9.76
CA MET A 11 -34.40 -1.93 -8.64
C MET A 11 -35.41 -1.04 -7.90
N GLU A 12 -36.61 -1.54 -7.64
CA GLU A 12 -37.56 -0.81 -6.78
C GLU A 12 -36.92 -0.66 -5.39
N PRO A 13 -36.72 0.57 -4.86
CA PRO A 13 -36.07 0.77 -3.58
C PRO A 13 -36.87 0.11 -2.46
N CYS A 14 -36.16 -0.51 -1.49
CA CYS A 14 -36.79 -1.25 -0.40
C CYS A 14 -37.40 -0.34 0.70
N GLY A 15 -37.17 0.99 0.62
CA GLY A 15 -37.60 2.00 1.59
C GLY A 15 -37.43 3.44 1.10
N ASP A 16 -37.67 4.42 1.98
CA ASP A 16 -37.42 5.84 1.70
C ASP A 16 -35.90 6.10 1.58
N PRO A 17 -35.42 7.06 0.76
CA PRO A 17 -33.99 7.37 0.65
C PRO A 17 -33.34 7.74 1.99
N VAL A 18 -32.06 7.42 2.16
CA VAL A 18 -31.23 7.92 3.27
C VAL A 18 -30.81 9.35 2.93
N LYS A 19 -30.99 10.31 3.84
CA LYS A 19 -30.71 11.72 3.54
C LYS A 19 -29.44 12.21 4.21
N ILE A 20 -28.54 12.76 3.42
CA ILE A 20 -27.36 13.48 3.90
C ILE A 20 -27.48 14.94 3.48
N GLY A 21 -27.35 15.85 4.43
CA GLY A 21 -27.44 17.28 4.16
C GLY A 21 -26.13 17.82 3.63
N THR A 22 -26.17 18.85 2.79
CA THR A 22 -24.99 19.67 2.50
C THR A 22 -25.27 21.12 2.84
N LEU A 23 -24.28 21.78 3.43
CA LEU A 23 -24.35 23.19 3.81
C LEU A 23 -23.17 23.96 3.19
N ILE A 24 -23.14 24.00 1.86
CA ILE A 24 -22.00 24.50 1.08
C ILE A 24 -22.20 25.96 0.69
N ASP A 25 -21.11 26.72 0.68
CA ASP A 25 -21.03 28.14 0.37
C ASP A 25 -21.18 28.41 -1.14
N VAL A 26 -22.41 28.32 -1.68
CA VAL A 26 -22.67 28.59 -3.11
C VAL A 26 -22.99 30.06 -3.39
N THR A 27 -23.25 30.85 -2.35
CA THR A 27 -23.27 32.32 -2.41
C THR A 27 -22.38 32.92 -1.32
N GLY A 28 -22.05 34.20 -1.45
CA GLY A 28 -21.17 34.90 -0.52
C GLY A 28 -19.70 34.82 -0.93
N ASP A 29 -18.82 35.17 0.00
CA ASP A 29 -17.39 35.40 -0.27
C ASP A 29 -16.65 34.14 -0.79
N LEU A 30 -17.15 32.94 -0.45
CA LEU A 30 -16.59 31.65 -0.88
C LEU A 30 -17.32 31.03 -2.09
N ALA A 31 -18.24 31.76 -2.74
CA ALA A 31 -19.08 31.24 -3.84
C ALA A 31 -18.29 30.64 -5.02
N ALA A 32 -17.02 31.02 -5.20
CA ALA A 32 -16.16 30.47 -6.23
C ALA A 32 -15.82 28.97 -6.00
N PHE A 33 -15.80 28.51 -4.75
CA PHE A 33 -15.49 27.12 -4.39
C PHE A 33 -16.74 26.25 -4.27
N GLY A 34 -17.91 26.84 -4.00
CA GLY A 34 -19.13 26.11 -3.68
C GLY A 34 -19.59 25.12 -4.76
N PRO A 35 -19.77 25.52 -6.03
CA PRO A 35 -20.32 24.62 -7.05
C PRO A 35 -19.47 23.37 -7.32
N PRO A 36 -18.13 23.44 -7.50
CA PRO A 36 -17.29 22.24 -7.63
C PRO A 36 -17.40 21.28 -6.45
N ILE A 37 -17.51 21.83 -5.23
CA ILE A 37 -17.62 21.04 -4.00
C ILE A 37 -18.98 20.33 -3.89
N VAL A 38 -20.08 20.99 -4.28
CA VAL A 38 -21.40 20.34 -4.37
C VAL A 38 -21.34 19.15 -5.32
N LEU A 39 -20.72 19.32 -6.50
CA LEU A 39 -20.56 18.23 -7.46
C LEU A 39 -19.76 17.04 -6.90
N ALA A 40 -18.75 17.29 -6.07
CA ALA A 40 -18.00 16.22 -5.41
C ALA A 40 -18.86 15.42 -4.43
N THR A 41 -19.72 16.09 -3.65
CA THR A 41 -20.68 15.39 -2.76
C THR A 41 -21.73 14.61 -3.55
N ASP A 42 -22.16 15.11 -4.71
CA ASP A 42 -23.07 14.41 -5.61
C ASP A 42 -22.43 13.18 -6.26
N LEU A 43 -21.12 13.25 -6.55
CA LEU A 43 -20.36 12.10 -7.05
C LEU A 43 -20.31 10.98 -6.02
N ALA A 44 -20.01 11.29 -4.76
CA ALA A 44 -20.05 10.31 -3.67
C ALA A 44 -21.42 9.63 -3.60
N ALA A 45 -22.49 10.42 -3.66
CA ALA A 45 -23.85 9.89 -3.68
C ALA A 45 -24.14 9.00 -4.88
N LEU A 46 -23.67 9.39 -6.06
CA LEU A 46 -23.82 8.59 -7.27
C LEU A 46 -23.12 7.23 -7.13
N LEU A 47 -21.86 7.21 -6.67
CA LEU A 47 -21.07 5.98 -6.59
C LEU A 47 -21.62 5.02 -5.53
N ILE A 48 -22.04 5.51 -4.37
CA ILE A 48 -22.70 4.70 -3.33
C ILE A 48 -24.03 4.12 -3.84
N ASN A 49 -24.80 4.91 -4.60
CA ASN A 49 -26.04 4.44 -5.20
C ASN A 49 -25.79 3.40 -6.29
N GLU A 50 -24.74 3.55 -7.10
CA GLU A 50 -24.30 2.56 -8.08
C GLU A 50 -23.83 1.25 -7.41
N ALA A 51 -23.21 1.36 -6.23
CA ALA A 51 -22.83 0.24 -5.36
C ALA A 51 -24.03 -0.46 -4.66
N GLY A 52 -25.26 -0.01 -4.89
CA GLY A 52 -26.48 -0.63 -4.36
C GLY A 52 -27.16 0.15 -3.24
N GLY A 53 -26.55 1.25 -2.76
CA GLY A 53 -27.07 2.07 -1.67
C GLY A 53 -26.99 1.39 -0.30
N ILE A 54 -27.38 2.12 0.74
CA ILE A 54 -27.33 1.66 2.13
C ILE A 54 -28.53 0.76 2.39
N ASP A 55 -28.31 -0.54 2.63
CA ASP A 55 -29.36 -1.56 2.77
C ASP A 55 -30.37 -1.58 1.59
N GLY A 56 -29.90 -1.27 0.38
CA GLY A 56 -30.75 -1.17 -0.81
C GLY A 56 -31.59 0.12 -0.88
N ARG A 57 -31.33 1.10 0.00
CA ARG A 57 -31.91 2.44 -0.02
C ARG A 57 -30.91 3.41 -0.67
N PRO A 58 -31.31 4.18 -1.69
CA PRO A 58 -30.42 5.17 -2.26
C PRO A 58 -30.17 6.31 -1.27
N ILE A 59 -28.98 6.90 -1.33
CA ILE A 59 -28.66 8.13 -0.63
C ILE A 59 -29.09 9.35 -1.46
N GLU A 60 -29.69 10.33 -0.81
CA GLU A 60 -30.17 11.60 -1.37
C GLU A 60 -29.44 12.77 -0.69
N MET A 61 -28.67 13.54 -1.47
CA MET A 61 -28.06 14.77 -0.97
C MET A 61 -29.10 15.89 -0.89
N VAL A 62 -29.25 16.49 0.30
CA VAL A 62 -30.17 17.61 0.52
C VAL A 62 -29.36 18.90 0.63
N HIS A 63 -29.23 19.60 -0.49
CA HIS A 63 -28.41 20.82 -0.52
C HIS A 63 -29.10 22.04 0.08
N ARG A 64 -28.34 22.80 0.86
CA ARG A 64 -28.64 24.16 1.30
C ARG A 64 -27.40 25.04 1.16
N ASP A 65 -27.66 26.31 0.89
CA ASP A 65 -26.64 27.35 0.82
C ASP A 65 -26.34 27.90 2.21
N SER A 66 -25.06 27.92 2.59
CA SER A 66 -24.59 28.55 3.82
C SER A 66 -24.46 30.09 3.67
N GLY A 67 -24.32 30.58 2.44
CA GLY A 67 -24.15 31.98 2.08
C GLY A 67 -22.89 32.63 2.65
N THR A 68 -21.89 31.83 3.07
CA THR A 68 -20.75 32.27 3.87
C THR A 68 -21.17 33.14 5.06
N SER A 69 -22.34 32.83 5.64
CA SER A 69 -23.00 33.68 6.63
C SER A 69 -23.54 32.83 7.79
N PRO A 70 -23.10 33.09 9.03
CA PRO A 70 -23.62 32.36 10.19
C PRO A 70 -25.14 32.39 10.32
N GLN A 71 -25.80 33.50 9.97
CA GLN A 71 -27.26 33.59 10.07
C GLN A 71 -27.97 32.76 8.99
N ILE A 72 -27.53 32.84 7.73
CA ILE A 72 -28.13 32.06 6.64
C ILE A 72 -27.91 30.57 6.88
N ALA A 73 -26.69 30.20 7.27
CA ALA A 73 -26.30 28.83 7.53
C ALA A 73 -27.04 28.21 8.71
N THR A 74 -27.23 28.93 9.82
CA THR A 74 -27.98 28.40 10.97
C THR A 74 -29.47 28.23 10.68
N ASP A 75 -30.08 29.12 9.88
CA ASP A 75 -31.45 28.96 9.39
C ASP A 75 -31.56 27.76 8.43
N ALA A 76 -30.58 27.58 7.55
CA ALA A 76 -30.51 26.48 6.59
C ALA A 76 -30.26 25.12 7.27
N ALA A 77 -29.31 25.03 8.19
CA ALA A 77 -29.05 23.84 9.01
C ALA A 77 -30.27 23.50 9.87
N SER A 78 -30.93 24.50 10.45
CA SER A 78 -32.18 24.27 11.19
C SER A 78 -33.26 23.67 10.31
N ALA A 79 -33.32 24.02 9.02
CA ALA A 79 -34.24 23.40 8.07
C ALA A 79 -33.83 21.95 7.76
N LEU A 80 -32.54 21.67 7.51
CA LEU A 80 -32.03 20.31 7.31
C LEU A 80 -32.44 19.38 8.45
N VAL A 81 -32.14 19.79 9.70
CA VAL A 81 -32.41 18.98 10.88
C VAL A 81 -33.92 18.90 11.19
N ASN A 82 -34.60 20.05 11.30
CA ASN A 82 -35.98 20.07 11.84
C ASN A 82 -37.08 19.85 10.80
N VAL A 83 -36.78 20.02 9.51
CA VAL A 83 -37.77 19.92 8.42
C VAL A 83 -37.47 18.74 7.51
N ASP A 84 -36.22 18.60 7.08
CA ASP A 84 -35.83 17.54 6.14
C ASP A 84 -35.53 16.21 6.85
N GLY A 85 -35.28 16.25 8.17
CA GLY A 85 -35.01 15.09 9.02
C GLY A 85 -33.59 14.56 8.86
N VAL A 86 -32.64 15.44 8.57
CA VAL A 86 -31.23 15.08 8.35
C VAL A 86 -30.46 15.12 9.67
N GLU A 87 -29.73 14.05 9.97
CA GLU A 87 -28.86 13.97 11.16
C GLU A 87 -27.36 13.87 10.82
N ALA A 88 -27.01 13.84 9.52
CA ALA A 88 -25.63 13.87 9.01
C ALA A 88 -25.46 14.97 7.95
N ILE A 89 -24.51 15.88 8.14
CA ILE A 89 -24.32 17.07 7.30
C ILE A 89 -22.87 17.21 6.84
N VAL A 90 -22.64 17.31 5.53
CA VAL A 90 -21.40 17.87 4.97
C VAL A 90 -21.42 19.39 5.15
N GLY A 91 -20.51 19.89 5.97
CA GLY A 91 -20.51 21.24 6.54
C GLY A 91 -19.95 22.34 5.64
N SER A 92 -19.97 23.57 6.16
CA SER A 92 -19.55 24.78 5.44
C SER A 92 -18.05 24.84 5.22
N LEU A 93 -17.66 25.67 4.25
CA LEU A 93 -16.27 25.99 3.93
C LEU A 93 -15.67 27.07 4.84
N SER A 94 -16.47 27.71 5.69
CA SER A 94 -16.04 28.80 6.55
C SER A 94 -16.04 28.37 8.00
N SER A 95 -14.88 28.37 8.66
CA SER A 95 -14.76 27.96 10.06
C SER A 95 -15.70 28.71 11.02
N GLY A 96 -15.90 30.01 10.80
CA GLY A 96 -16.84 30.79 11.62
C GLY A 96 -18.32 30.41 11.39
N VAL A 97 -18.66 29.93 10.20
CA VAL A 97 -19.99 29.41 9.88
C VAL A 97 -20.18 28.03 10.49
N THR A 98 -19.19 27.14 10.36
CA THR A 98 -19.18 25.80 10.94
C THR A 98 -19.34 25.84 12.46
N LEU A 99 -18.59 26.68 13.17
CA LEU A 99 -18.74 26.87 14.61
C LEU A 99 -20.15 27.35 14.99
N ALA A 100 -20.69 28.34 14.27
CA ALA A 100 -22.03 28.86 14.56
C ALA A 100 -23.12 27.81 14.33
N VAL A 101 -23.02 27.01 13.26
CA VAL A 101 -23.94 25.92 12.95
C VAL A 101 -23.82 24.80 13.98
N ALA A 102 -22.60 24.42 14.35
CA ALA A 102 -22.34 23.41 15.36
C ALA A 102 -22.98 23.78 16.70
N GLU A 103 -22.63 24.95 17.24
CA GLU A 103 -23.07 25.39 18.57
C GLU A 103 -24.58 25.61 18.67
N SER A 104 -25.21 26.11 17.60
CA SER A 104 -26.62 26.54 17.65
C SER A 104 -27.60 25.53 17.08
N VAL A 105 -27.13 24.59 16.25
CA VAL A 105 -28.00 23.63 15.55
C VAL A 105 -27.53 22.19 15.74
N THR A 106 -26.35 21.79 15.29
CA THR A 106 -26.04 20.35 15.19
C THR A 106 -25.76 19.72 16.55
N ILE A 107 -24.90 20.32 17.39
CA ILE A 107 -24.61 19.81 18.75
C ILE A 107 -25.89 19.73 19.62
N PRO A 108 -26.75 20.77 19.69
CA PRO A 108 -28.00 20.67 20.47
C PRO A 108 -29.00 19.62 19.99
N ASN A 109 -28.92 19.20 18.72
CA ASN A 109 -29.81 18.20 18.13
C ASN A 109 -29.14 16.82 17.93
N GLY A 110 -27.87 16.66 18.27
CA GLY A 110 -27.12 15.42 18.11
C GLY A 110 -26.71 15.09 16.67
N ALA A 111 -26.88 16.03 15.72
CA ALA A 111 -26.53 15.78 14.32
C ALA A 111 -25.00 15.86 14.10
N VAL A 112 -24.48 14.95 13.28
CA VAL A 112 -23.07 14.90 12.89
C VAL A 112 -22.79 15.92 11.77
N LEU A 113 -21.72 16.68 11.91
CA LEU A 113 -21.28 17.71 10.97
C LEU A 113 -19.83 17.44 10.56
N VAL A 114 -19.59 17.16 9.28
CA VAL A 114 -18.24 16.93 8.74
C VAL A 114 -17.87 18.07 7.81
N SER A 115 -16.94 18.95 8.20
CA SER A 115 -16.52 20.05 7.33
C SER A 115 -15.38 19.64 6.39
N PRO A 116 -15.50 19.88 5.07
CA PRO A 116 -14.43 19.59 4.13
C PRO A 116 -13.38 20.70 4.00
N ALA A 117 -13.60 21.88 4.60
CA ALA A 117 -12.74 23.05 4.36
C ALA A 117 -12.64 24.04 5.53
N SER A 118 -13.21 23.73 6.70
CA SER A 118 -13.06 24.57 7.89
C SER A 118 -11.79 24.22 8.66
N THR A 119 -10.75 25.04 8.49
CA THR A 119 -9.40 24.76 8.95
C THR A 119 -9.07 25.33 10.34
N SER A 120 -9.89 26.22 10.92
CA SER A 120 -9.54 26.93 12.16
C SER A 120 -9.20 25.98 13.33
N PRO A 121 -8.17 26.26 14.15
CA PRO A 121 -7.85 25.46 15.34
C PRO A 121 -8.93 25.56 16.42
N ALA A 122 -9.85 26.52 16.31
CA ALA A 122 -10.98 26.63 17.22
C ALA A 122 -11.95 25.44 17.12
N ILE A 123 -11.96 24.74 15.99
CA ILE A 123 -12.81 23.56 15.78
C ILE A 123 -12.30 22.37 16.59
N THR A 124 -10.99 22.12 16.58
CA THR A 124 -10.32 21.11 17.42
C THR A 124 -10.67 21.22 18.91
N ASN A 125 -10.92 22.46 19.37
CA ASN A 125 -11.16 22.75 20.80
C ASN A 125 -12.64 22.91 21.14
N LEU A 126 -13.55 22.57 20.21
CA LEU A 126 -14.98 22.70 20.41
C LEU A 126 -15.46 21.61 21.39
N ASP A 127 -16.27 21.99 22.39
CA ASP A 127 -16.98 21.02 23.24
C ASP A 127 -18.24 20.59 22.50
N ASP A 128 -18.08 19.59 21.63
CA ASP A 128 -19.03 19.23 20.59
C ASP A 128 -19.73 17.89 20.83
N ASN A 129 -19.38 17.19 21.91
CA ASN A 129 -19.87 15.84 22.20
C ASN A 129 -19.59 14.83 21.07
N ASP A 130 -18.43 15.00 20.41
CA ASP A 130 -17.92 14.14 19.34
C ASP A 130 -18.87 14.10 18.13
N THR A 131 -19.37 15.27 17.70
CA THR A 131 -20.32 15.40 16.58
C THR A 131 -19.79 16.26 15.44
N VAL A 132 -18.60 16.85 15.58
CA VAL A 132 -17.99 17.72 14.59
C VAL A 132 -16.65 17.11 14.17
N PHE A 133 -16.55 16.80 12.88
CA PHE A 133 -15.37 16.24 12.25
C PHE A 133 -14.92 17.14 11.09
N ARG A 134 -13.70 16.94 10.61
CA ARG A 134 -13.26 17.54 9.34
C ARG A 134 -12.32 16.63 8.57
N THR A 135 -12.52 16.59 7.26
CA THR A 135 -11.65 15.86 6.31
C THR A 135 -10.52 16.73 5.76
N THR A 136 -10.40 17.97 6.25
CA THR A 136 -9.28 18.89 5.96
C THR A 136 -8.36 19.04 7.16
N VAL A 137 -7.09 19.34 6.87
CA VAL A 137 -6.06 19.64 7.87
C VAL A 137 -6.31 20.96 8.59
N SER A 138 -5.85 21.03 9.84
CA SER A 138 -5.90 22.23 10.69
C SER A 138 -4.93 23.35 10.28
N ASP A 139 -5.39 24.59 10.41
CA ASP A 139 -4.57 25.81 10.38
C ASP A 139 -3.47 25.81 11.47
N ALA A 140 -3.62 24.97 12.51
CA ALA A 140 -2.58 24.77 13.50
C ALA A 140 -1.28 24.28 12.87
N LEU A 141 -1.37 23.45 11.81
CA LEU A 141 -0.23 23.04 11.00
C LEU A 141 0.08 24.09 9.92
N GLN A 142 -0.93 24.54 9.16
CA GLN A 142 -0.72 25.45 8.04
C GLN A 142 -0.06 26.78 8.45
N GLY A 143 -0.39 27.33 9.60
CA GLY A 143 0.24 28.55 10.12
C GLY A 143 1.72 28.37 10.46
N VAL A 144 2.11 27.18 10.92
CA VAL A 144 3.53 26.82 11.14
C VAL A 144 4.26 26.76 9.82
N ILE A 145 3.70 26.06 8.83
CA ILE A 145 4.28 25.90 7.50
C ILE A 145 4.36 27.25 6.77
N ALA A 146 3.33 28.09 6.85
CA ALA A 146 3.36 29.44 6.29
C ALA A 146 4.45 30.33 6.92
N ALA A 147 4.66 30.22 8.23
CA ALA A 147 5.73 30.94 8.93
C ALA A 147 7.13 30.47 8.51
N GLN A 148 7.32 29.15 8.36
CA GLN A 148 8.57 28.59 7.82
C GLN A 148 8.81 29.11 6.40
N LEU A 149 7.81 29.03 5.52
CA LEU A 149 7.87 29.51 4.14
C LEU A 149 8.26 31.00 4.07
N ALA A 150 7.65 31.85 4.90
CA ALA A 150 7.99 33.28 4.95
C ALA A 150 9.47 33.50 5.29
N ASN A 151 10.02 32.76 6.25
CA ASN A 151 11.44 32.83 6.61
C ASN A 151 12.35 32.34 5.48
N GLN A 152 11.93 31.32 4.74
CA GLN A 152 12.71 30.79 3.61
C GLN A 152 12.77 31.74 2.43
N LEU A 153 11.66 32.43 2.17
CA LEU A 153 11.59 33.51 1.18
C LEU A 153 12.43 34.73 1.62
N GLY A 154 12.93 34.72 2.86
CA GLY A 154 13.82 35.75 3.40
C GLY A 154 13.09 36.98 3.92
N TYR A 155 11.77 36.88 4.15
CA TYR A 155 11.01 37.96 4.75
C TYR A 155 11.35 38.05 6.24
N GLU A 156 11.72 39.26 6.68
CA GLU A 156 11.96 39.58 8.09
C GLU A 156 10.78 40.34 8.69
N ASN A 157 9.98 41.01 7.85
CA ASN A 157 8.85 41.84 8.29
C ASN A 157 7.60 41.66 7.42
N VAL A 158 6.54 41.10 7.99
CA VAL A 158 5.29 40.75 7.30
C VAL A 158 4.14 41.61 7.82
N ALA A 159 3.19 41.98 6.97
CA ALA A 159 1.88 42.47 7.41
C ALA A 159 0.80 41.44 7.02
N THR A 160 -0.16 41.20 7.90
CA THR A 160 -1.31 40.34 7.62
C THR A 160 -2.57 41.20 7.44
N LEU A 161 -3.33 40.93 6.36
CA LEU A 161 -4.72 41.35 6.23
C LEU A 161 -5.58 40.10 6.35
N TYR A 162 -6.43 40.02 7.37
CA TYR A 162 -7.20 38.81 7.65
C TYR A 162 -8.69 39.09 7.80
N ILE A 163 -9.53 38.22 7.22
CA ILE A 163 -10.98 38.30 7.41
C ILE A 163 -11.31 38.11 8.90
N ASN A 164 -12.11 39.01 9.47
CA ASN A 164 -12.37 39.09 10.91
C ASN A 164 -13.38 38.02 11.38
N ASN A 165 -12.97 36.77 11.31
CA ASN A 165 -13.72 35.60 11.76
C ASN A 165 -12.75 34.51 12.30
N ALA A 166 -13.29 33.39 12.77
CA ALA A 166 -12.49 32.31 13.36
C ALA A 166 -11.42 31.71 12.42
N TYR A 167 -11.61 31.75 11.10
CA TYR A 167 -10.62 31.31 10.12
C TYR A 167 -9.47 32.33 10.02
N GLY A 168 -9.78 33.55 9.56
CA GLY A 168 -8.74 34.54 9.29
C GLY A 168 -7.96 34.96 10.55
N GLU A 169 -8.66 35.13 11.67
CA GLU A 169 -8.03 35.44 12.96
C GLU A 169 -7.20 34.25 13.47
N GLY A 170 -7.73 33.03 13.36
CA GLY A 170 -7.06 31.81 13.79
C GLY A 170 -5.73 31.59 13.07
N LEU A 171 -5.76 31.56 11.73
CA LEU A 171 -4.57 31.36 10.90
C LEU A 171 -3.58 32.52 11.06
N SER A 172 -4.05 33.77 11.13
CA SER A 172 -3.16 34.94 11.36
C SER A 172 -2.45 34.85 12.71
N ASN A 173 -3.12 34.37 13.76
CA ASN A 173 -2.51 34.23 15.09
C ASN A 173 -1.46 33.12 15.11
N VAL A 174 -1.77 31.94 14.56
CA VAL A 174 -0.81 30.82 14.48
C VAL A 174 0.42 31.22 13.66
N PHE A 175 0.22 31.86 12.50
CA PHE A 175 1.31 32.38 11.69
C PHE A 175 2.16 33.38 12.47
N GLN A 176 1.53 34.39 13.11
CA GLN A 176 2.25 35.42 13.84
C GLN A 176 3.11 34.83 14.97
N GLU A 177 2.54 33.94 15.79
CA GLU A 177 3.25 33.29 16.88
C GLU A 177 4.49 32.53 16.38
N ASN A 178 4.32 31.74 15.32
CA ASN A 178 5.41 30.94 14.76
C ASN A 178 6.46 31.79 14.05
N PHE A 179 6.06 32.78 13.27
CA PHE A 179 6.97 33.66 12.54
C PHE A 179 7.82 34.51 13.48
N GLU A 180 7.21 35.09 14.53
CA GLU A 180 7.92 35.84 15.56
C GLU A 180 8.86 34.96 16.39
N SER A 181 8.46 33.71 16.69
CA SER A 181 9.31 32.75 17.41
C SER A 181 10.59 32.38 16.63
N GLN A 182 10.53 32.45 15.30
CA GLN A 182 11.63 32.17 14.37
C GLN A 182 12.47 33.42 14.05
N GLY A 183 12.13 34.58 14.63
CA GLY A 183 12.90 35.83 14.52
C GLY A 183 12.34 36.84 13.52
N GLY A 184 11.25 36.52 12.81
CA GLY A 184 10.50 37.46 11.98
C GLY A 184 9.70 38.46 12.82
N THR A 185 9.07 39.43 12.15
CA THR A 185 8.21 40.43 12.77
C THR A 185 6.90 40.57 12.01
N VAL A 186 5.74 40.48 12.69
CA VAL A 186 4.46 40.89 12.12
C VAL A 186 4.22 42.36 12.47
N SER A 187 4.53 43.29 11.57
CA SER A 187 4.44 44.73 11.86
C SER A 187 3.02 45.28 11.91
N ALA A 188 2.07 44.57 11.30
CA ALA A 188 0.64 44.84 11.42
C ALA A 188 -0.16 43.56 11.18
N ALA A 189 -1.10 43.27 12.08
CA ALA A 189 -2.18 42.32 11.86
C ALA A 189 -3.50 43.09 11.77
N VAL A 190 -4.07 43.19 10.57
CA VAL A 190 -5.19 44.08 10.28
C VAL A 190 -6.46 43.27 10.00
N PRO A 191 -7.45 43.28 10.91
CA PRO A 191 -8.73 42.65 10.66
C PRO A 191 -9.52 43.41 9.60
N ILE A 192 -10.18 42.69 8.70
CA ILE A 192 -11.07 43.24 7.67
C ILE A 192 -12.45 42.57 7.71
N GLU A 193 -13.48 43.32 7.33
CA GLU A 193 -14.84 42.79 7.17
C GLU A 193 -15.12 42.50 5.69
N GLY A 194 -15.85 41.43 5.38
CA GLY A 194 -16.19 41.08 4.00
C GLY A 194 -17.16 42.06 3.33
N GLY A 195 -17.15 42.08 2.00
CA GLY A 195 -18.15 42.80 1.18
C GLY A 195 -18.01 44.33 1.16
N GLN A 196 -16.85 44.88 1.52
CA GLN A 196 -16.61 46.32 1.42
C GLN A 196 -16.28 46.73 -0.02
N ALA A 197 -16.61 47.97 -0.37
CA ALA A 197 -16.29 48.53 -1.68
C ALA A 197 -14.81 48.94 -1.83
N SER A 198 -14.08 49.08 -0.71
CA SER A 198 -12.68 49.52 -0.65
C SER A 198 -12.08 49.18 0.71
N TYR A 199 -10.78 48.84 0.72
CA TYR A 199 -9.96 48.49 1.89
C TYR A 199 -8.73 49.40 2.02
N ALA A 200 -8.75 50.59 1.38
CA ALA A 200 -7.61 51.49 1.34
C ALA A 200 -7.17 52.05 2.72
N SER A 201 -8.02 52.04 3.74
CA SER A 201 -7.62 52.38 5.12
C SER A 201 -6.75 51.30 5.73
N GLU A 202 -7.15 50.06 5.53
CA GLU A 202 -6.59 48.83 6.07
C GLU A 202 -5.24 48.56 5.40
N LEU A 203 -5.15 48.73 4.07
CA LEU A 203 -3.88 48.69 3.32
C LEU A 203 -2.88 49.79 3.77
N ARG A 204 -3.38 51.00 4.04
CA ARG A 204 -2.53 52.06 4.63
C ARG A 204 -2.05 51.72 6.03
N GLN A 205 -2.86 51.02 6.82
CA GLN A 205 -2.47 50.58 8.15
C GLN A 205 -1.40 49.48 8.05
N ALA A 206 -1.60 48.49 7.18
CA ALA A 206 -0.66 47.40 6.94
C ALA A 206 0.71 47.90 6.45
N SER A 207 0.74 48.84 5.50
CA SER A 207 1.98 49.36 4.91
C SER A 207 2.79 50.31 5.82
N GLN A 208 2.20 50.85 6.89
CA GLN A 208 2.89 51.78 7.81
C GLN A 208 4.02 51.12 8.61
N GLY A 209 3.98 49.80 8.78
CA GLY A 209 4.93 49.01 9.55
C GLY A 209 6.26 48.71 8.84
N GLY A 210 6.40 49.11 7.57
CA GLY A 210 7.57 48.75 6.75
C GLY A 210 7.62 47.27 6.41
N ALA A 211 6.46 46.60 6.37
CA ALA A 211 6.35 45.21 5.92
C ALA A 211 6.84 45.07 4.48
N GLU A 212 7.57 44.00 4.24
CA GLU A 212 8.17 43.62 2.95
C GLU A 212 7.14 42.91 2.07
N VAL A 213 6.21 42.19 2.72
CA VAL A 213 5.20 41.36 2.07
C VAL A 213 3.85 41.51 2.76
N LEU A 214 2.77 41.47 1.98
CA LEU A 214 1.41 41.36 2.49
C LEU A 214 0.94 39.92 2.43
N MET A 215 0.66 39.32 3.58
CA MET A 215 -0.02 38.03 3.66
C MET A 215 -1.54 38.24 3.63
N ALA A 216 -2.20 37.57 2.69
CA ALA A 216 -3.61 37.71 2.35
C ALA A 216 -4.44 36.55 2.94
N LEU A 217 -5.02 36.73 4.14
CA LEU A 217 -5.75 35.69 4.87
C LEU A 217 -7.26 35.92 4.83
N SER A 218 -7.84 35.86 3.64
CA SER A 218 -9.27 36.08 3.43
C SER A 218 -9.81 35.15 2.34
N TYR A 219 -11.03 35.41 1.89
CA TYR A 219 -11.70 34.67 0.83
C TYR A 219 -11.65 35.41 -0.52
N PRO A 220 -11.96 34.76 -1.65
CA PRO A 220 -11.67 35.29 -2.98
C PRO A 220 -12.39 36.60 -3.34
N GLU A 221 -13.66 36.79 -2.97
CA GLU A 221 -14.36 38.04 -3.34
C GLU A 221 -13.74 39.24 -2.60
N THR A 222 -13.49 39.11 -1.29
CA THR A 222 -12.87 40.13 -0.46
C THR A 222 -11.40 40.38 -0.87
N ALA A 223 -10.62 39.31 -1.10
CA ALA A 223 -9.25 39.38 -1.58
C ALA A 223 -9.13 40.10 -2.93
N GLY A 224 -10.03 39.78 -3.87
CA GLY A 224 -10.10 40.44 -5.17
C GLY A 224 -10.30 41.97 -5.10
N VAL A 225 -10.86 42.49 -4.01
CA VAL A 225 -10.97 43.95 -3.83
C VAL A 225 -9.67 44.55 -3.30
N TYR A 226 -9.14 44.07 -2.18
CA TYR A 226 -7.98 44.69 -1.58
C TYR A 226 -6.68 44.38 -2.32
N LEU A 227 -6.53 43.22 -2.97
CA LEU A 227 -5.33 42.93 -3.77
C LEU A 227 -5.24 43.86 -4.99
N ARG A 228 -6.36 44.14 -5.65
CA ARG A 228 -6.43 45.16 -6.70
C ARG A 228 -6.00 46.52 -6.17
N GLU A 229 -6.55 46.96 -5.04
CA GLU A 229 -6.19 48.24 -4.44
C GLU A 229 -4.74 48.28 -3.94
N ALA A 230 -4.20 47.15 -3.47
CA ALA A 230 -2.81 47.01 -3.06
C ALA A 230 -1.86 47.25 -4.22
N VAL A 231 -2.11 46.61 -5.36
CA VAL A 231 -1.35 46.75 -6.61
C VAL A 231 -1.51 48.15 -7.21
N GLU A 232 -2.74 48.63 -7.41
CA GLU A 232 -3.01 49.96 -8.00
C GLU A 232 -2.48 51.11 -7.13
N GLY A 233 -2.56 50.94 -5.81
CA GLY A 233 -2.09 51.90 -4.81
C GLY A 233 -0.60 51.81 -4.53
N GLN A 234 0.09 50.79 -5.05
CA GLN A 234 1.50 50.48 -4.79
C GLN A 234 1.81 50.41 -3.30
N TYR A 235 0.93 49.72 -2.55
CA TYR A 235 1.11 49.52 -1.10
C TYR A 235 2.14 48.44 -0.79
N PHE A 236 2.21 47.42 -1.63
CA PHE A 236 3.09 46.26 -1.52
C PHE A 236 3.53 45.82 -2.92
N ASP A 237 4.76 45.33 -3.01
CA ASP A 237 5.33 44.76 -4.24
C ASP A 237 5.26 43.21 -4.22
N ASP A 238 5.33 42.59 -3.04
CA ASP A 238 5.25 41.14 -2.83
C ASP A 238 4.02 40.75 -2.00
N PHE A 239 3.52 39.54 -2.23
CA PHE A 239 2.37 38.97 -1.52
C PHE A 239 2.63 37.51 -1.11
N MET A 240 1.98 37.09 -0.03
CA MET A 240 1.87 35.69 0.37
C MET A 240 0.40 35.30 0.52
N PHE A 241 0.08 34.06 0.17
CA PHE A 241 -1.27 33.57 0.08
C PHE A 241 -1.52 32.34 0.96
N VAL A 242 -2.80 31.98 1.11
CA VAL A 242 -3.28 30.81 1.86
C VAL A 242 -4.43 30.12 1.10
N ASP A 243 -4.94 29.01 1.62
CA ASP A 243 -6.02 28.20 1.06
C ASP A 243 -7.22 29.05 0.60
N GLY A 244 -7.74 29.93 1.45
CA GLY A 244 -8.89 30.79 1.12
C GLY A 244 -8.66 31.75 -0.06
N THR A 245 -7.41 31.93 -0.50
CA THR A 245 -7.03 32.75 -1.67
C THR A 245 -6.52 31.94 -2.86
N LYS A 246 -6.44 30.60 -2.76
CA LYS A 246 -5.97 29.71 -3.84
C LYS A 246 -7.07 29.55 -4.91
N ASN A 247 -7.32 30.61 -5.68
CA ASN A 247 -8.37 30.66 -6.71
C ASN A 247 -7.85 31.27 -8.01
N GLN A 248 -7.79 30.47 -9.08
CA GLN A 248 -7.27 30.90 -10.38
C GLN A 248 -8.03 32.11 -10.97
N GLU A 249 -9.36 32.06 -10.95
CA GLU A 249 -10.19 33.11 -11.55
C GLU A 249 -9.98 34.48 -10.88
N MET A 250 -9.74 34.50 -9.56
CA MET A 250 -9.39 35.71 -8.84
C MET A 250 -8.10 36.34 -9.39
N PHE A 251 -7.04 35.54 -9.57
CA PHE A 251 -5.77 36.04 -10.10
C PHE A 251 -5.88 36.47 -11.56
N ASP A 252 -6.62 35.74 -12.39
CA ASP A 252 -6.91 36.12 -13.77
C ASP A 252 -7.56 37.51 -13.85
N ASN A 253 -8.55 37.76 -12.99
CA ASN A 253 -9.28 39.03 -12.93
C ASN A 253 -8.43 40.20 -12.41
N LEU A 254 -7.43 39.91 -11.58
CA LEU A 254 -6.50 40.90 -11.05
C LEU A 254 -5.30 41.16 -11.98
N GLY A 255 -5.11 40.32 -13.00
CA GLY A 255 -3.91 40.24 -13.80
C GLY A 255 -2.83 39.46 -13.06
N ALA A 256 -2.74 38.16 -13.36
CA ALA A 256 -1.88 37.21 -12.65
C ALA A 256 -0.39 37.59 -12.67
N ASP A 257 0.08 38.29 -13.72
CA ASP A 257 1.45 38.85 -13.82
C ASP A 257 1.85 39.72 -12.62
N ASN A 258 0.88 40.34 -11.92
CA ASN A 258 1.15 41.16 -10.73
C ASN A 258 1.55 40.33 -9.50
N PHE A 259 1.37 39.01 -9.55
CA PHE A 259 1.62 38.10 -8.43
C PHE A 259 2.55 36.94 -8.83
N GLU A 260 3.14 37.00 -10.02
CA GLU A 260 4.06 35.97 -10.53
C GLU A 260 5.23 35.76 -9.57
N GLY A 261 5.48 34.49 -9.22
CA GLY A 261 6.52 34.09 -8.27
C GLY A 261 6.11 34.17 -6.80
N ASN A 262 4.90 34.63 -6.48
CA ASN A 262 4.40 34.65 -5.10
C ASN A 262 3.89 33.28 -4.69
N TYR A 263 4.07 32.95 -3.40
CA TYR A 263 3.77 31.65 -2.83
C TYR A 263 2.54 31.70 -1.91
N GLY A 264 1.93 30.54 -1.71
CA GLY A 264 0.96 30.31 -0.65
C GLY A 264 1.01 28.90 -0.10
N THR A 265 0.22 28.66 0.94
CA THR A 265 0.01 27.34 1.53
C THR A 265 -1.46 26.93 1.45
N ALA A 266 -1.75 25.64 1.39
CA ALA A 266 -3.11 25.11 1.48
C ALA A 266 -3.08 23.66 1.96
N PRO A 267 -4.17 23.11 2.53
CA PRO A 267 -4.33 21.67 2.65
C PRO A 267 -4.17 20.99 1.29
N GLY A 268 -3.51 19.84 1.29
CA GLY A 268 -3.32 19.03 0.08
C GLY A 268 -2.39 17.85 0.36
N ALA A 269 -2.56 16.77 -0.41
CA ALA A 269 -1.77 15.54 -0.30
C ALA A 269 -0.92 15.29 -1.55
N PRO A 270 0.26 14.64 -1.42
CA PRO A 270 0.98 14.12 -2.57
C PRO A 270 0.10 13.14 -3.36
N GLY A 271 0.35 12.98 -4.66
CA GLY A 271 -0.46 12.09 -5.49
C GLY A 271 -0.50 10.67 -4.94
N THR A 272 -1.65 10.25 -4.42
CA THR A 272 -1.91 8.87 -3.94
C THR A 272 -2.71 8.08 -4.99
N PRO A 273 -2.63 6.73 -4.99
CA PRO A 273 -3.48 5.92 -5.87
C PRO A 273 -4.98 6.19 -5.70
N THR A 274 -5.43 6.45 -4.46
CA THR A 274 -6.83 6.81 -4.16
C THR A 274 -7.21 8.17 -4.75
N GLN A 275 -6.29 9.14 -4.73
CA GLN A 275 -6.48 10.45 -5.36
C GLN A 275 -6.57 10.33 -6.88
N GLU A 276 -5.72 9.53 -7.53
CA GLU A 276 -5.80 9.31 -8.98
C GLU A 276 -7.09 8.57 -9.37
N THR A 277 -7.48 7.55 -8.59
CA THR A 277 -8.76 6.86 -8.76
C THR A 277 -9.94 7.82 -8.67
N PHE A 278 -9.92 8.72 -7.67
CA PHE A 278 -10.92 9.78 -7.56
C PHE A 278 -10.92 10.72 -8.78
N LYS A 279 -9.76 11.17 -9.25
CA LYS A 279 -9.65 12.06 -10.43
C LYS A 279 -10.24 11.39 -11.68
N ASP A 280 -10.01 10.10 -11.86
CA ASP A 280 -10.57 9.31 -12.95
C ASP A 280 -12.09 9.16 -12.82
N LEU A 281 -12.58 8.79 -11.64
CA LEU A 281 -14.01 8.68 -11.37
C LEU A 281 -14.72 10.02 -11.59
N TYR A 282 -14.15 11.12 -11.08
CA TYR A 282 -14.65 12.47 -11.26
C TYR A 282 -14.71 12.84 -12.74
N SER A 283 -13.60 12.68 -13.46
CA SER A 283 -13.50 13.03 -14.89
C SER A 283 -14.38 12.15 -15.79
N SER A 284 -14.68 10.93 -15.36
CA SER A 284 -15.55 10.01 -16.12
C SER A 284 -17.05 10.34 -15.98
N LYS A 285 -17.46 10.98 -14.88
CA LYS A 285 -18.88 11.24 -14.55
C LYS A 285 -19.26 12.72 -14.63
N LEU A 286 -18.32 13.64 -14.42
CA LEU A 286 -18.56 15.06 -14.25
C LEU A 286 -17.69 15.91 -15.19
N ASP A 287 -18.22 17.08 -15.54
CA ASP A 287 -17.44 18.14 -16.18
C ASP A 287 -16.86 19.06 -15.08
N GLY A 288 -15.54 19.16 -14.99
CA GLY A 288 -14.89 20.01 -13.99
C GLY A 288 -13.39 19.73 -13.87
N ASP A 289 -12.68 20.56 -13.12
CA ASP A 289 -11.27 20.33 -12.80
C ASP A 289 -11.17 19.49 -11.52
N PRO A 290 -10.72 18.21 -11.61
CA PRO A 290 -10.62 17.31 -10.47
C PRO A 290 -9.46 17.68 -9.51
N SER A 291 -8.73 18.76 -9.78
CA SER A 291 -7.71 19.33 -8.90
C SER A 291 -8.18 20.58 -8.14
N SER A 292 -9.45 20.95 -8.29
CA SER A 292 -10.03 22.09 -7.56
C SER A 292 -9.91 21.91 -6.04
N LEU A 293 -9.55 22.97 -5.32
CA LEU A 293 -9.37 22.92 -3.87
C LEU A 293 -10.64 22.41 -3.14
N PHE A 294 -10.44 21.54 -2.14
CA PHE A 294 -11.46 20.97 -1.24
C PHE A 294 -12.49 20.01 -1.87
N ILE A 295 -12.37 19.65 -3.15
CA ILE A 295 -13.31 18.70 -3.75
C ILE A 295 -13.08 17.26 -3.26
N SER A 296 -11.82 16.86 -3.05
CA SER A 296 -11.48 15.54 -2.54
C SER A 296 -11.97 15.36 -1.10
N GLU A 297 -11.76 16.38 -0.27
CA GLU A 297 -12.20 16.42 1.13
C GLU A 297 -13.73 16.39 1.25
N ALA A 298 -14.44 17.04 0.32
CA ALA A 298 -15.90 17.02 0.27
C ALA A 298 -16.46 15.68 -0.21
N PHE A 299 -15.80 15.05 -1.18
CA PHE A 299 -16.11 13.68 -1.59
C PHE A 299 -15.94 12.72 -0.41
N ASP A 300 -14.79 12.77 0.27
CA ASP A 300 -14.49 11.94 1.43
C ASP A 300 -15.49 12.16 2.57
N ALA A 301 -15.84 13.41 2.89
CA ALA A 301 -16.81 13.72 3.92
C ALA A 301 -18.19 13.09 3.63
N ALA A 302 -18.62 13.09 2.37
CA ALA A 302 -19.88 12.48 1.97
C ALA A 302 -19.82 10.95 2.00
N VAL A 303 -18.71 10.35 1.55
CA VAL A 303 -18.49 8.90 1.59
C VAL A 303 -18.47 8.39 3.02
N ILE A 304 -17.66 8.99 3.90
CA ILE A 304 -17.53 8.58 5.30
C ILE A 304 -18.87 8.69 6.03
N LEU A 305 -19.63 9.78 5.85
CA LEU A 305 -20.96 9.89 6.45
C LEU A 305 -21.90 8.77 6.00
N ALA A 306 -21.86 8.40 4.72
CA ALA A 306 -22.70 7.33 4.20
C ALA A 306 -22.27 5.95 4.71
N LEU A 307 -20.96 5.68 4.77
CA LEU A 307 -20.42 4.44 5.34
C LEU A 307 -20.72 4.34 6.83
N ALA A 308 -20.60 5.44 7.59
CA ALA A 308 -20.94 5.47 9.02
C ALA A 308 -22.44 5.21 9.27
N ILE A 309 -23.33 5.73 8.41
CA ILE A 309 -24.76 5.40 8.48
C ILE A 309 -25.01 3.91 8.17
N ALA A 310 -24.28 3.35 7.21
CA ALA A 310 -24.37 1.92 6.88
C ALA A 310 -23.89 1.04 8.04
N GLU A 311 -22.75 1.36 8.63
CA GLU A 311 -22.15 0.64 9.77
C GLU A 311 -23.04 0.73 11.01
N ALA A 312 -23.55 1.91 11.32
CA ALA A 312 -24.50 2.10 12.40
C ALA A 312 -25.83 1.34 12.19
N GLY A 313 -26.20 1.04 10.94
CA GLY A 313 -27.53 0.55 10.57
C GLY A 313 -28.65 1.52 10.98
N SER A 314 -28.31 2.81 11.16
CA SER A 314 -29.13 3.84 11.78
C SER A 314 -28.78 5.22 11.22
N GLU A 315 -29.79 6.06 11.01
CA GLU A 315 -29.63 7.47 10.64
C GLU A 315 -29.61 8.37 11.89
N ASP A 316 -29.67 7.81 13.11
CA ASP A 316 -29.62 8.59 14.36
C ASP A 316 -28.20 9.11 14.60
N GLY A 317 -28.07 10.40 14.88
CA GLY A 317 -26.78 11.07 15.01
C GLY A 317 -25.89 10.54 16.15
N ASP A 318 -26.46 10.00 17.23
CA ASP A 318 -25.67 9.36 18.28
C ASP A 318 -25.06 8.02 17.82
N ASP A 319 -25.72 7.31 16.90
CA ASP A 319 -25.21 6.07 16.31
C ASP A 319 -24.19 6.39 15.20
N VAL A 320 -24.51 7.34 14.32
CA VAL A 320 -23.61 7.76 13.22
C VAL A 320 -22.27 8.25 13.74
N LYS A 321 -22.26 9.09 14.79
CA LYS A 321 -21.00 9.60 15.35
C LYS A 321 -20.11 8.51 15.94
N ALA A 322 -20.73 7.45 16.50
CA ALA A 322 -19.98 6.32 17.05
C ALA A 322 -19.28 5.54 15.93
N ALA A 323 -19.95 5.41 14.78
CA ALA A 323 -19.42 4.71 13.61
C ALA A 323 -18.39 5.52 12.80
N MET A 324 -18.31 6.86 12.96
CA MET A 324 -17.40 7.71 12.17
C MET A 324 -15.95 7.23 12.17
N ARG A 325 -15.41 6.88 13.34
CA ARG A 325 -14.04 6.35 13.46
C ARG A 325 -13.95 4.86 13.13
N GLU A 326 -15.03 4.11 13.31
CA GLU A 326 -15.07 2.67 13.00
C GLU A 326 -14.95 2.42 11.49
N VAL A 327 -15.43 3.34 10.65
CA VAL A 327 -15.32 3.22 9.18
C VAL A 327 -14.10 3.92 8.57
N ALA A 328 -13.53 4.89 9.29
CA ALA A 328 -12.47 5.76 8.76
C ALA A 328 -11.08 5.44 9.30
N ASN A 329 -10.99 4.69 10.41
CA ASN A 329 -9.72 4.37 11.05
C ASN A 329 -9.51 2.86 11.12
N ALA A 330 -8.25 2.44 11.15
CA ALA A 330 -7.89 1.06 11.46
C ALA A 330 -8.45 0.59 12.83
N PRO A 331 -8.78 -0.71 12.98
CA PRO A 331 -8.55 -1.81 12.05
C PRO A 331 -9.65 -1.92 10.97
N GLY A 332 -9.35 -2.55 9.84
CA GLY A 332 -10.33 -2.84 8.80
C GLY A 332 -9.69 -3.16 7.46
N GLU A 333 -10.47 -3.71 6.52
CA GLU A 333 -10.03 -3.84 5.13
C GLU A 333 -9.96 -2.44 4.49
N LYS A 334 -8.80 -2.07 3.93
CA LYS A 334 -8.63 -0.77 3.30
C LYS A 334 -9.50 -0.65 2.04
N VAL A 335 -10.34 0.37 2.00
CA VAL A 335 -11.25 0.64 0.88
C VAL A 335 -11.14 2.09 0.46
N GLY A 336 -11.13 2.35 -0.85
CA GLY A 336 -11.01 3.70 -1.40
C GLY A 336 -12.21 4.12 -2.25
N PRO A 337 -12.09 5.27 -2.97
CA PRO A 337 -13.13 5.77 -3.87
C PRO A 337 -13.59 4.77 -4.95
N GLY A 338 -12.73 3.82 -5.32
CA GLY A 338 -13.02 2.76 -6.29
C GLY A 338 -13.73 1.53 -5.72
N ASP A 339 -13.81 1.38 -4.40
CA ASP A 339 -14.17 0.13 -3.72
C ASP A 339 -15.46 0.25 -2.89
N LEU A 340 -16.34 1.20 -3.23
CA LEU A 340 -17.51 1.51 -2.38
C LEU A 340 -18.55 0.36 -2.32
N ASP A 341 -18.64 -0.47 -3.36
CA ASP A 341 -19.44 -1.69 -3.36
C ASP A 341 -18.88 -2.73 -2.39
N ARG A 342 -17.56 -2.89 -2.38
CA ARG A 342 -16.85 -3.74 -1.44
C ARG A 342 -17.00 -3.22 0.00
N ALA A 343 -16.86 -1.91 0.22
CA ALA A 343 -17.04 -1.29 1.52
C ALA A 343 -18.44 -1.58 2.11
N LEU A 344 -19.50 -1.35 1.32
CA LEU A 344 -20.87 -1.65 1.74
C LEU A 344 -21.12 -3.15 1.97
N GLN A 345 -20.49 -4.02 1.17
CA GLN A 345 -20.55 -5.46 1.38
C GLN A 345 -19.95 -5.85 2.73
N LEU A 346 -18.73 -5.37 3.04
CA LEU A 346 -18.02 -5.66 4.28
C LEU A 346 -18.82 -5.24 5.51
N ILE A 347 -19.35 -4.02 5.49
CA ILE A 347 -20.24 -3.51 6.53
C ILE A 347 -21.46 -4.43 6.71
N SER A 348 -22.11 -4.85 5.61
CA SER A 348 -23.28 -5.74 5.69
C SER A 348 -22.96 -7.14 6.26
N GLU A 349 -21.70 -7.57 6.15
CA GLU A 349 -21.17 -8.80 6.72
C GLU A 349 -20.73 -8.62 8.18
N GLY A 350 -20.74 -7.39 8.71
CA GLY A 350 -20.26 -7.04 10.04
C GLY A 350 -18.74 -7.09 10.16
N ARG A 351 -18.02 -6.75 9.08
CA ARG A 351 -16.56 -6.67 9.03
C ARG A 351 -16.10 -5.22 9.02
N ASP A 352 -15.05 -4.94 9.80
CA ASP A 352 -14.44 -3.61 9.90
C ASP A 352 -13.83 -3.17 8.56
N ILE A 353 -13.91 -1.87 8.26
CA ILE A 353 -13.32 -1.22 7.09
C ILE A 353 -12.41 -0.06 7.52
N ASP A 354 -11.43 0.26 6.69
CA ASP A 354 -10.51 1.39 6.88
C ASP A 354 -10.56 2.27 5.61
N TYR A 355 -11.38 3.32 5.63
CA TYR A 355 -11.56 4.16 4.44
C TYR A 355 -10.35 5.07 4.18
N VAL A 356 -9.68 4.84 3.04
CA VAL A 356 -8.57 5.67 2.55
C VAL A 356 -9.09 6.64 1.48
N GLY A 357 -9.15 7.92 1.83
CA GLY A 357 -9.81 8.94 1.05
C GLY A 357 -9.05 9.46 -0.18
N ALA A 358 -9.78 10.20 -1.01
CA ALA A 358 -9.25 10.94 -2.16
C ALA A 358 -8.33 12.10 -1.74
N ALA A 359 -8.53 12.66 -0.56
CA ALA A 359 -7.65 13.70 -0.01
C ALA A 359 -6.44 13.11 0.73
N GLY A 360 -6.32 11.79 0.88
CA GLY A 360 -5.32 11.10 1.69
C GLY A 360 -5.99 10.25 2.78
N ASP A 361 -5.19 9.74 3.73
CA ASP A 361 -5.71 8.99 4.88
C ASP A 361 -6.70 9.86 5.68
N GLN A 362 -7.86 9.30 6.00
CA GLN A 362 -8.95 9.99 6.72
C GLN A 362 -9.07 9.53 8.18
N ASP A 363 -7.94 9.14 8.78
CA ASP A 363 -7.84 8.77 10.20
C ASP A 363 -8.22 9.96 11.10
N PHE A 364 -9.39 9.88 11.74
CA PHE A 364 -9.82 10.90 12.70
C PHE A 364 -9.19 10.67 14.07
N ASP A 365 -8.58 11.72 14.61
CA ASP A 365 -8.11 11.75 15.99
C ASP A 365 -9.25 11.91 17.01
N GLU A 366 -8.90 11.99 18.30
CA GLU A 366 -9.87 12.15 19.40
C GLU A 366 -10.70 13.45 19.33
N ASN A 367 -10.29 14.42 18.53
CA ASN A 367 -10.98 15.71 18.33
C ASN A 367 -11.75 15.76 17.00
N GLY A 368 -11.73 14.68 16.21
CA GLY A 368 -12.38 14.63 14.90
C GLY A 368 -11.55 15.30 13.80
N ASP A 369 -10.25 15.50 14.03
CA ASP A 369 -9.30 16.06 13.07
C ASP A 369 -8.54 14.96 12.32
N VAL A 370 -8.23 15.20 11.05
CA VAL A 370 -7.34 14.34 10.26
C VAL A 370 -5.90 14.83 10.27
N GLN A 371 -4.96 13.89 10.18
CA GLN A 371 -3.52 14.16 10.11
C GLN A 371 -3.02 13.99 8.68
N ASN A 372 -2.98 15.10 7.94
CA ASN A 372 -2.57 15.10 6.54
C ASN A 372 -1.63 16.29 6.26
N THR A 373 -1.18 16.47 5.03
CA THR A 373 -0.13 17.42 4.67
C THR A 373 -0.66 18.81 4.30
N ILE A 374 0.24 19.80 4.38
CA ILE A 374 0.07 21.13 3.81
C ILE A 374 0.92 21.25 2.56
N GLU A 375 0.29 21.57 1.45
CA GLU A 375 0.93 21.88 0.19
C GLU A 375 1.46 23.33 0.17
N VAL A 376 2.66 23.52 -0.38
CA VAL A 376 3.14 24.83 -0.84
C VAL A 376 2.81 24.98 -2.33
N TRP A 377 2.19 26.10 -2.70
CA TRP A 377 1.84 26.43 -4.08
C TRP A 377 2.39 27.80 -4.46
N LYS A 378 2.47 28.10 -5.76
CA LYS A 378 2.93 29.39 -6.29
C LYS A 378 2.12 29.84 -7.50
N ILE A 379 2.24 31.11 -7.85
CA ILE A 379 1.75 31.63 -9.13
C ILE A 379 2.91 31.57 -10.12
N GLU A 380 2.78 30.73 -11.14
CA GLU A 380 3.78 30.53 -12.17
C GLU A 380 3.15 30.52 -13.56
N GLY A 381 3.70 31.31 -14.48
CA GLY A 381 3.12 31.50 -15.81
C GLY A 381 1.70 32.07 -15.76
N GLY A 382 1.39 32.83 -14.70
CA GLY A 382 0.04 33.31 -14.42
C GLY A 382 -0.95 32.23 -13.97
N GLN A 383 -0.50 31.03 -13.58
CA GLN A 383 -1.33 29.94 -13.08
C GLN A 383 -1.00 29.61 -11.62
N VAL A 384 -2.02 29.36 -10.81
CA VAL A 384 -1.91 28.77 -9.49
C VAL A 384 -1.45 27.32 -9.67
N THR A 385 -0.22 27.05 -9.29
CA THR A 385 0.47 25.79 -9.56
C THR A 385 1.03 25.23 -8.25
N SER A 386 0.87 23.92 -8.04
CA SER A 386 1.55 23.23 -6.95
C SER A 386 3.06 23.38 -7.07
N THR A 387 3.76 23.55 -5.96
CA THR A 387 5.23 23.38 -5.98
C THR A 387 5.64 21.92 -5.82
N GLY A 388 4.69 21.04 -5.48
CA GLY A 388 4.95 19.64 -5.18
C GLY A 388 5.68 19.41 -3.85
N ILE A 389 5.78 20.45 -3.01
CA ILE A 389 6.24 20.37 -1.63
C ILE A 389 5.02 20.18 -0.73
N PHE A 390 5.00 19.07 0.01
CA PHE A 390 3.99 18.71 1.00
C PHE A 390 4.66 18.53 2.35
N ALA A 391 4.13 19.18 3.39
CA ALA A 391 4.73 19.18 4.72
C ALA A 391 3.77 18.62 5.77
N SER A 392 4.26 17.66 6.56
CA SER A 392 3.61 17.07 7.72
C SER A 392 4.04 17.77 9.02
N PRO A 393 3.36 17.49 10.16
CA PRO A 393 3.79 18.01 11.46
C PRO A 393 5.25 17.66 11.80
N GLY A 394 6.05 18.70 12.03
CA GLY A 394 7.47 18.55 12.42
C GLY A 394 8.46 18.70 11.27
N ASP A 395 7.98 18.78 10.02
CA ASP A 395 8.84 18.98 8.86
C ASP A 395 9.41 20.40 8.83
N SER A 396 10.61 20.51 8.24
CA SER A 396 11.13 21.78 7.75
C SER A 396 10.89 21.86 6.26
N ILE A 397 10.23 22.92 5.80
CA ILE A 397 10.17 23.24 4.36
C ILE A 397 11.59 23.56 3.88
N ASP A 398 11.93 23.27 2.62
CA ASP A 398 13.09 23.83 1.92
C ASP A 398 12.68 24.16 0.47
N ILE A 399 12.35 25.42 0.21
CA ILE A 399 12.00 25.92 -1.14
C ILE A 399 13.22 26.06 -2.06
N THR A 400 14.44 25.92 -1.52
CA THR A 400 15.70 25.92 -2.28
C THR A 400 16.22 24.53 -2.58
N ALA A 401 15.80 23.54 -1.77
CA ALA A 401 15.77 22.16 -2.24
C ALA A 401 14.90 22.16 -3.49
N ALA A 402 15.38 21.50 -4.54
CA ALA A 402 14.50 21.15 -5.64
C ALA A 402 13.27 20.48 -4.99
N PRO A 403 12.04 20.83 -5.42
CA PRO A 403 10.87 20.11 -4.96
C PRO A 403 11.19 18.61 -4.99
N THR A 404 10.88 17.89 -3.91
CA THR A 404 11.05 16.43 -3.89
C THR A 404 10.14 15.73 -4.90
N THR A 405 9.34 16.50 -5.63
CA THR A 405 8.98 16.24 -7.02
C THR A 405 9.82 17.12 -7.93
N MET A 406 10.97 16.61 -8.40
CA MET A 406 11.77 17.35 -9.39
C MET A 406 10.89 17.65 -10.60
N GLU A 407 10.78 18.94 -10.95
CA GLU A 407 10.43 19.34 -12.31
C GLU A 407 11.28 18.49 -13.27
N PRO A 408 10.67 17.61 -14.06
CA PRO A 408 11.42 16.63 -14.84
C PRO A 408 12.42 17.36 -15.74
N SER A 409 13.68 16.96 -15.68
CA SER A 409 14.76 17.51 -16.50
C SER A 409 14.65 17.03 -17.96
N GLY A 410 13.50 17.25 -18.61
CA GLY A 410 13.19 16.79 -19.96
C GLY A 410 11.99 15.85 -20.00
N ASP A 411 11.73 15.28 -21.17
CA ASP A 411 10.64 14.32 -21.36
C ASP A 411 10.83 13.10 -20.44
N PRO A 412 9.78 12.50 -19.87
CA PRO A 412 9.90 11.32 -19.02
C PRO A 412 10.58 10.17 -19.76
N ILE A 413 11.28 9.32 -19.01
CA ILE A 413 11.85 8.06 -19.50
C ILE A 413 10.72 7.03 -19.50
N LYS A 414 10.44 6.45 -20.66
CA LYS A 414 9.30 5.54 -20.80
C LYS A 414 9.76 4.09 -20.73
N ILE A 415 9.16 3.33 -19.81
CA ILE A 415 9.29 1.88 -19.74
C ILE A 415 7.91 1.29 -20.04
N GLY A 416 7.85 0.42 -21.05
CA GLY A 416 6.59 -0.20 -21.44
C GLY A 416 6.28 -1.39 -20.54
N THR A 417 4.99 -1.70 -20.37
CA THR A 417 4.58 -2.98 -19.79
C THR A 417 3.59 -3.70 -20.70
N LEU A 418 3.76 -5.02 -20.80
CA LEU A 418 2.80 -5.93 -21.42
C LEU A 418 2.17 -6.76 -20.32
N ILE A 419 1.01 -6.32 -19.87
CA ILE A 419 0.24 -6.95 -18.79
C ILE A 419 -0.90 -7.77 -19.38
N ASP A 420 -1.20 -8.93 -18.80
CA ASP A 420 -2.39 -9.69 -19.17
C ASP A 420 -3.58 -9.10 -18.41
N ALA A 421 -4.14 -8.00 -18.90
CA ALA A 421 -5.35 -7.39 -18.32
C ALA A 421 -6.62 -8.12 -18.80
N THR A 422 -6.53 -8.82 -19.92
CA THR A 422 -7.56 -9.73 -20.43
C THR A 422 -6.97 -11.10 -20.77
N GLY A 423 -7.83 -12.10 -20.95
CA GLY A 423 -7.43 -13.48 -21.25
C GLY A 423 -7.21 -14.35 -20.01
N ASP A 424 -6.63 -15.53 -20.22
CA ASP A 424 -6.54 -16.60 -19.22
C ASP A 424 -5.74 -16.21 -17.96
N LEU A 425 -4.83 -15.23 -18.10
CA LEU A 425 -3.99 -14.71 -17.00
C LEU A 425 -4.52 -13.38 -16.40
N ALA A 426 -5.73 -12.95 -16.77
CA ALA A 426 -6.29 -11.64 -16.36
C ALA A 426 -6.26 -11.37 -14.85
N VAL A 427 -6.41 -12.42 -14.04
CA VAL A 427 -6.39 -12.33 -12.57
C VAL A 427 -5.05 -11.81 -12.00
N PHE A 428 -3.94 -12.01 -12.73
CA PHE A 428 -2.62 -11.54 -12.31
C PHE A 428 -2.28 -10.13 -12.81
N GLY A 429 -3.03 -9.61 -13.79
CA GLY A 429 -2.74 -8.33 -14.43
C GLY A 429 -2.69 -7.14 -13.46
N PRO A 430 -3.78 -6.84 -12.72
CA PRO A 430 -3.84 -5.66 -11.86
C PRO A 430 -2.76 -5.62 -10.76
N PRO A 431 -2.50 -6.71 -10.00
CA PRO A 431 -1.43 -6.69 -8.99
C PRO A 431 -0.03 -6.48 -9.58
N ILE A 432 0.21 -6.96 -10.80
CA ILE A 432 1.49 -6.78 -11.50
C ILE A 432 1.68 -5.33 -11.97
N VAL A 433 0.61 -4.63 -12.39
CA VAL A 433 0.66 -3.19 -12.70
C VAL A 433 1.14 -2.41 -11.48
N LEU A 434 0.48 -2.64 -10.34
CA LEU A 434 0.81 -2.00 -9.07
C LEU A 434 2.27 -2.23 -8.68
N ALA A 435 2.79 -3.44 -8.86
CA ALA A 435 4.19 -3.76 -8.60
C ALA A 435 5.16 -2.97 -9.50
N THR A 436 4.87 -2.87 -10.80
CA THR A 436 5.72 -2.10 -11.73
C THR A 436 5.67 -0.59 -11.44
N ASP A 437 4.50 -0.08 -11.07
CA ASP A 437 4.30 1.33 -10.73
C ASP A 437 4.98 1.70 -9.41
N LEU A 438 5.01 0.78 -8.44
CA LEU A 438 5.77 0.97 -7.20
C LEU A 438 7.26 1.17 -7.48
N ALA A 439 7.85 0.39 -8.38
CA ALA A 439 9.27 0.54 -8.74
C ALA A 439 9.53 1.92 -9.37
N ALA A 440 8.68 2.35 -10.30
CA ALA A 440 8.75 3.67 -10.91
C ALA A 440 8.58 4.79 -9.86
N LEU A 441 7.59 4.66 -8.96
CA LEU A 441 7.33 5.60 -7.87
C LEU A 441 8.55 5.77 -6.97
N LEU A 442 9.15 4.68 -6.50
CA LEU A 442 10.31 4.74 -5.60
C LEU A 442 11.54 5.36 -6.27
N ILE A 443 11.73 5.12 -7.58
CA ILE A 443 12.80 5.76 -8.36
C ILE A 443 12.50 7.25 -8.56
N ASN A 444 11.25 7.60 -8.85
CA ASN A 444 10.80 8.97 -9.02
C ASN A 444 10.93 9.79 -7.72
N GLU A 445 10.55 9.22 -6.59
CA GLU A 445 10.76 9.77 -5.24
C GLU A 445 12.25 9.96 -4.92
N ALA A 446 13.12 9.11 -5.47
CA ALA A 446 14.57 9.27 -5.39
C ALA A 446 15.14 10.35 -6.33
N GLY A 447 14.30 11.01 -7.12
CA GLY A 447 14.69 12.02 -8.09
C GLY A 447 14.74 11.52 -9.54
N GLY A 448 14.26 10.32 -9.83
CA GLY A 448 14.33 9.76 -11.18
C GLY A 448 15.77 9.58 -11.68
N ILE A 449 15.93 9.40 -12.99
CA ILE A 449 17.23 9.16 -13.61
C ILE A 449 17.70 10.46 -14.26
N ASP A 450 18.83 11.00 -13.79
CA ASP A 450 19.34 12.31 -14.21
C ASP A 450 18.31 13.46 -14.08
N GLY A 451 17.34 13.31 -13.17
CA GLY A 451 16.23 14.25 -12.94
C GLY A 451 15.01 14.02 -13.83
N ARG A 452 15.02 13.02 -14.72
CA ARG A 452 13.87 12.63 -15.55
C ARG A 452 13.07 11.54 -14.84
N GLN A 453 11.75 11.73 -14.78
CA GLN A 453 10.84 10.77 -14.16
C GLN A 453 10.64 9.55 -15.06
N ILE A 454 10.48 8.37 -14.46
CA ILE A 454 10.00 7.15 -15.10
C ILE A 454 8.49 7.27 -15.30
N GLU A 455 8.03 7.01 -16.53
CA GLU A 455 6.62 6.82 -16.89
C GLU A 455 6.43 5.37 -17.33
N MET A 456 5.60 4.62 -16.61
CA MET A 456 5.19 3.28 -17.02
C MET A 456 4.09 3.39 -18.07
N VAL A 457 4.28 2.76 -19.23
CA VAL A 457 3.29 2.77 -20.32
C VAL A 457 2.69 1.37 -20.43
N HIS A 458 1.50 1.18 -19.85
CA HIS A 458 0.85 -0.13 -19.82
C HIS A 458 0.04 -0.42 -21.09
N ARG A 459 0.21 -1.64 -21.62
CA ARG A 459 -0.65 -2.17 -22.68
C ARG A 459 -1.04 -3.61 -22.38
N ASP A 460 -2.27 -3.95 -22.73
CA ASP A 460 -2.80 -5.31 -22.58
C ASP A 460 -2.19 -6.26 -23.61
N SER A 461 -1.62 -7.38 -23.16
CA SER A 461 -1.19 -8.50 -24.01
C SER A 461 -2.30 -9.51 -24.28
N GLY A 462 -3.38 -9.49 -23.50
CA GLY A 462 -4.56 -10.32 -23.68
C GLY A 462 -4.29 -11.82 -23.60
N THR A 463 -3.21 -12.24 -22.94
CA THR A 463 -2.64 -13.60 -22.98
C THR A 463 -2.53 -14.14 -24.42
N SER A 464 -2.28 -13.25 -25.40
CA SER A 464 -2.46 -13.53 -26.82
C SER A 464 -1.28 -13.01 -27.64
N PRO A 465 -0.59 -13.87 -28.41
CA PRO A 465 0.54 -13.44 -29.24
C PRO A 465 0.19 -12.32 -30.21
N GLN A 466 -1.03 -12.31 -30.77
CA GLN A 466 -1.44 -11.28 -31.73
C GLN A 466 -1.70 -9.94 -31.04
N ILE A 467 -2.43 -9.93 -29.92
CA ILE A 467 -2.74 -8.70 -29.18
C ILE A 467 -1.44 -8.11 -28.64
N ALA A 468 -0.58 -8.95 -28.05
CA ALA A 468 0.69 -8.53 -27.49
C ALA A 468 1.69 -8.02 -28.54
N THR A 469 1.77 -8.63 -29.73
CA THR A 469 2.67 -8.11 -30.78
C THR A 469 2.18 -6.77 -31.33
N ASP A 470 0.86 -6.55 -31.42
CA ASP A 470 0.30 -5.25 -31.77
C ASP A 470 0.54 -4.21 -30.66
N ALA A 471 0.37 -4.59 -29.39
CA ALA A 471 0.65 -3.74 -28.22
C ALA A 471 2.14 -3.38 -28.11
N ALA A 472 3.04 -4.36 -28.21
CA ALA A 472 4.48 -4.14 -28.21
C ALA A 472 4.91 -3.27 -29.39
N SER A 473 4.31 -3.47 -30.57
CA SER A 473 4.57 -2.62 -31.72
C SER A 473 4.14 -1.17 -31.47
N ALA A 474 3.07 -0.93 -30.72
CA ALA A 474 2.67 0.41 -30.31
C ALA A 474 3.66 1.01 -29.29
N LEU A 475 4.08 0.24 -28.27
CA LEU A 475 5.12 0.67 -27.31
C LEU A 475 6.39 1.14 -28.04
N VAL A 476 6.92 0.32 -28.93
CA VAL A 476 8.16 0.62 -29.64
C VAL A 476 7.99 1.73 -30.69
N ASN A 477 6.98 1.62 -31.56
CA ASN A 477 6.90 2.50 -32.74
C ASN A 477 6.10 3.79 -32.52
N ILE A 478 5.24 3.84 -31.50
CA ILE A 478 4.37 4.99 -31.21
C ILE A 478 4.84 5.68 -29.93
N ASP A 479 5.03 4.92 -28.85
CA ASP A 479 5.40 5.50 -27.55
C ASP A 479 6.90 5.75 -27.42
N GLY A 480 7.71 5.15 -28.30
CA GLY A 480 9.16 5.32 -28.35
C GLY A 480 9.91 4.56 -27.25
N VAL A 481 9.33 3.45 -26.77
CA VAL A 481 9.88 2.63 -25.70
C VAL A 481 10.93 1.66 -26.24
N GLU A 482 12.09 1.59 -25.59
CA GLU A 482 13.15 0.61 -25.89
C GLU A 482 13.37 -0.41 -24.77
N ALA A 483 12.60 -0.35 -23.68
CA ALA A 483 12.62 -1.30 -22.56
C ALA A 483 11.20 -1.69 -22.14
N ILE A 484 10.90 -2.99 -22.10
CA ILE A 484 9.56 -3.51 -21.83
C ILE A 484 9.61 -4.55 -20.69
N VAL A 485 8.76 -4.38 -19.68
CA VAL A 485 8.42 -5.41 -18.69
C VAL A 485 7.29 -6.29 -19.23
N GLY A 486 7.41 -7.60 -19.11
CA GLY A 486 6.40 -8.56 -19.59
C GLY A 486 6.86 -9.31 -20.84
N SER A 487 6.02 -10.13 -21.45
CA SER A 487 4.68 -10.53 -20.99
C SER A 487 4.73 -11.64 -19.93
N LEU A 488 3.58 -12.05 -19.41
CA LEU A 488 3.51 -13.13 -18.40
C LEU A 488 3.49 -14.54 -19.03
N SER A 489 3.04 -14.67 -20.27
CA SER A 489 3.01 -15.95 -20.98
C SER A 489 4.25 -16.17 -21.84
N SER A 490 4.94 -17.31 -21.67
CA SER A 490 6.14 -17.63 -22.45
C SER A 490 5.93 -17.63 -23.96
N GLY A 491 4.78 -18.12 -24.44
CA GLY A 491 4.47 -18.11 -25.88
C GLY A 491 4.24 -16.71 -26.43
N VAL A 492 3.71 -15.81 -25.59
CA VAL A 492 3.51 -14.39 -25.91
C VAL A 492 4.85 -13.66 -25.92
N THR A 493 5.69 -13.89 -24.91
CA THR A 493 7.04 -13.33 -24.80
C THR A 493 7.90 -13.71 -26.01
N LEU A 494 7.91 -14.98 -26.44
CA LEU A 494 8.62 -15.40 -27.65
C LEU A 494 8.09 -14.69 -28.91
N ALA A 495 6.77 -14.59 -29.06
CA ALA A 495 6.18 -13.93 -30.22
C ALA A 495 6.51 -12.43 -30.29
N VAL A 496 6.44 -11.74 -29.15
CA VAL A 496 6.83 -10.33 -28.99
C VAL A 496 8.32 -10.14 -29.26
N ALA A 497 9.16 -11.01 -28.69
CA ALA A 497 10.60 -10.95 -28.89
C ALA A 497 10.99 -11.08 -30.36
N GLU A 498 10.55 -12.16 -31.02
CA GLU A 498 10.90 -12.45 -32.41
C GLU A 498 10.34 -11.43 -33.40
N SER A 499 9.11 -10.95 -33.16
CA SER A 499 8.39 -10.11 -34.12
C SER A 499 8.61 -8.62 -33.92
N VAL A 500 8.93 -8.19 -32.69
CA VAL A 500 8.94 -6.77 -32.31
C VAL A 500 10.25 -6.38 -31.64
N THR A 501 10.61 -6.93 -30.49
CA THR A 501 11.70 -6.34 -29.70
C THR A 501 13.07 -6.62 -30.30
N ILE A 502 13.38 -7.87 -30.69
CA ILE A 502 14.66 -8.22 -31.34
C ILE A 502 14.86 -7.44 -32.65
N PRO A 503 13.89 -7.38 -33.59
CA PRO A 503 14.06 -6.60 -34.82
C PRO A 503 14.26 -5.09 -34.61
N ASN A 504 13.76 -4.53 -33.50
CA ASN A 504 13.86 -3.09 -33.20
C ASN A 504 14.96 -2.76 -32.18
N GLY A 505 15.65 -3.76 -31.63
CA GLY A 505 16.70 -3.56 -30.62
C GLY A 505 16.18 -3.25 -29.22
N ALA A 506 14.88 -3.41 -28.95
CA ALA A 506 14.30 -3.15 -27.64
C ALA A 506 14.56 -4.33 -26.67
N VAL A 507 14.79 -4.00 -25.40
CA VAL A 507 15.00 -4.96 -24.32
C VAL A 507 13.66 -5.40 -23.74
N LEU A 508 13.53 -6.70 -23.44
CA LEU A 508 12.34 -7.32 -22.86
C LEU A 508 12.72 -8.08 -21.59
N VAL A 509 12.14 -7.74 -20.45
CA VAL A 509 12.34 -8.46 -19.18
C VAL A 509 11.01 -9.05 -18.73
N SER A 510 10.88 -10.37 -18.80
CA SER A 510 9.65 -11.04 -18.38
C SER A 510 9.67 -11.40 -16.89
N PRO A 511 8.63 -11.05 -16.12
CA PRO A 511 8.53 -11.45 -14.72
C PRO A 511 7.90 -12.82 -14.49
N ALA A 512 7.36 -13.48 -15.53
CA ALA A 512 6.63 -14.75 -15.35
C ALA A 512 6.79 -15.77 -16.49
N SER A 513 7.56 -15.47 -17.54
CA SER A 513 7.78 -16.42 -18.64
C SER A 513 8.89 -17.43 -18.33
N THR A 514 8.49 -18.63 -17.92
CA THR A 514 9.38 -19.68 -17.42
C THR A 514 9.91 -20.65 -18.48
N SER A 515 9.38 -20.68 -19.71
CA SER A 515 9.73 -21.72 -20.71
C SER A 515 11.24 -21.83 -20.99
N PRO A 516 11.81 -23.04 -21.15
CA PRO A 516 13.22 -23.21 -21.51
C PRO A 516 13.54 -22.70 -22.92
N ALA A 517 12.52 -22.54 -23.77
CA ALA A 517 12.69 -22.03 -25.12
C ALA A 517 13.26 -20.60 -25.13
N ILE A 518 12.95 -19.80 -24.10
CA ILE A 518 13.45 -18.42 -23.94
C ILE A 518 14.97 -18.43 -23.74
N SER A 519 15.49 -19.31 -22.88
CA SER A 519 16.94 -19.47 -22.65
C SER A 519 17.72 -19.84 -23.92
N SER A 520 17.05 -20.42 -24.90
CA SER A 520 17.65 -20.88 -26.16
C SER A 520 17.40 -19.94 -27.34
N LEU A 521 16.73 -18.81 -27.10
CA LEU A 521 16.38 -17.85 -28.14
C LEU A 521 17.66 -17.16 -28.67
N ASP A 522 17.79 -17.05 -29.99
CA ASP A 522 18.83 -16.23 -30.61
C ASP A 522 18.35 -14.77 -30.59
N ASP A 523 18.53 -14.12 -29.45
CA ASP A 523 17.88 -12.86 -29.09
C ASP A 523 18.80 -11.64 -29.15
N ASN A 524 20.10 -11.85 -29.43
CA ASN A 524 21.13 -10.81 -29.37
C ASN A 524 21.22 -10.14 -27.98
N ASP A 525 21.01 -10.93 -26.92
CA ASP A 525 21.08 -10.54 -25.52
C ASP A 525 20.05 -9.44 -25.17
N LEU A 526 18.83 -9.56 -25.68
CA LEU A 526 17.76 -8.57 -25.52
C LEU A 526 16.60 -9.08 -24.66
N VAL A 527 16.55 -10.37 -24.35
CA VAL A 527 15.47 -11.00 -23.60
C VAL A 527 16.01 -11.56 -22.30
N PHE A 528 15.45 -11.09 -21.20
CA PHE A 528 15.81 -11.49 -19.84
C PHE A 528 14.57 -11.90 -19.06
N ARG A 529 14.75 -12.52 -17.91
CA ARG A 529 13.66 -12.76 -16.96
C ARG A 529 14.10 -12.64 -15.52
N THR A 530 13.20 -12.15 -14.67
CA THR A 530 13.35 -12.11 -13.20
C THR A 530 12.72 -13.31 -12.50
N THR A 531 12.16 -14.25 -13.30
CA THR A 531 11.63 -15.53 -12.83
C THR A 531 12.51 -16.70 -13.25
N VAL A 532 12.32 -17.83 -12.58
CA VAL A 532 13.12 -19.04 -12.76
C VAL A 532 12.68 -19.85 -13.98
N SER A 533 13.62 -20.53 -14.62
CA SER A 533 13.35 -21.42 -15.76
C SER A 533 12.60 -22.70 -15.39
N ASP A 534 11.67 -23.12 -16.24
CA ASP A 534 11.05 -24.44 -16.25
C ASP A 534 12.09 -25.56 -16.47
N ALA A 535 13.26 -25.25 -17.03
CA ALA A 535 14.36 -26.20 -17.14
C ALA A 535 14.83 -26.66 -15.74
N PHE A 536 14.67 -25.80 -14.75
CA PHE A 536 14.94 -26.10 -13.35
C PHE A 536 13.67 -26.54 -12.62
N GLN A 537 12.57 -25.79 -12.72
CA GLN A 537 11.32 -26.13 -12.03
C GLN A 537 10.77 -27.50 -12.44
N GLY A 538 10.82 -27.87 -13.71
CA GLY A 538 10.36 -29.18 -14.19
C GLY A 538 11.15 -30.35 -13.59
N VAL A 539 12.43 -30.14 -13.26
CA VAL A 539 13.25 -31.14 -12.54
C VAL A 539 12.80 -31.28 -11.09
N ILE A 540 12.58 -30.16 -10.41
CA ILE A 540 12.08 -30.14 -9.02
C ILE A 540 10.69 -30.77 -8.94
N LEU A 541 9.80 -30.43 -9.87
CA LEU A 541 8.45 -31.00 -9.95
C LEU A 541 8.47 -32.52 -10.17
N ALA A 542 9.39 -33.03 -11.01
CA ALA A 542 9.56 -34.47 -11.23
C ALA A 542 10.15 -35.20 -10.02
N GLN A 543 11.10 -34.58 -9.32
CA GLN A 543 11.66 -35.11 -8.07
C GLN A 543 10.59 -35.13 -6.97
N LEU A 544 9.77 -34.07 -6.86
CA LEU A 544 8.65 -34.02 -5.93
C LEU A 544 7.65 -35.15 -6.20
N ALA A 545 7.31 -35.42 -7.46
CA ALA A 545 6.45 -36.54 -7.83
C ALA A 545 7.04 -37.91 -7.44
N ASP A 546 8.37 -38.10 -7.62
CA ASP A 546 9.07 -39.33 -7.19
C ASP A 546 9.07 -39.48 -5.66
N GLU A 547 9.31 -38.39 -4.92
CA GLU A 547 9.30 -38.41 -3.45
C GLU A 547 7.91 -38.63 -2.85
N LEU A 548 6.86 -38.13 -3.51
CA LEU A 548 5.46 -38.47 -3.19
C LEU A 548 5.11 -39.93 -3.54
N GLY A 549 5.99 -40.64 -4.23
CA GLY A 549 5.85 -42.05 -4.56
C GLY A 549 4.95 -42.31 -5.77
N TYR A 550 4.76 -41.33 -6.64
CA TYR A 550 3.98 -41.51 -7.85
C TYR A 550 4.75 -42.37 -8.85
N GLU A 551 4.11 -43.45 -9.32
CA GLU A 551 4.72 -44.35 -10.32
C GLU A 551 4.19 -44.09 -11.74
N ASN A 552 2.98 -43.54 -11.87
CA ASN A 552 2.31 -43.31 -13.14
C ASN A 552 1.45 -42.03 -13.12
N VAL A 553 1.86 -41.03 -13.91
CA VAL A 553 1.22 -39.70 -13.98
C VAL A 553 0.69 -39.47 -15.40
N ALA A 554 -0.37 -38.68 -15.53
CA ALA A 554 -0.78 -38.09 -16.80
C ALA A 554 -0.57 -36.58 -16.74
N THR A 555 -0.10 -35.96 -17.83
CA THR A 555 0.00 -34.50 -17.94
C THR A 555 -1.11 -33.96 -18.84
N MET A 556 -1.75 -32.88 -18.41
CA MET A 556 -2.53 -32.01 -19.27
C MET A 556 -1.90 -30.63 -19.24
N TYR A 557 -1.54 -30.11 -20.42
CA TYR A 557 -0.80 -28.86 -20.52
C TYR A 557 -1.37 -27.93 -21.58
N ILE A 558 -1.39 -26.63 -21.31
CA ILE A 558 -1.80 -25.63 -22.29
C ILE A 558 -0.84 -25.69 -23.50
N ASN A 559 -1.41 -25.77 -24.71
CA ASN A 559 -0.68 -26.05 -25.95
C ASN A 559 0.07 -24.82 -26.47
N ASN A 560 1.06 -24.38 -25.70
CA ASN A 560 1.96 -23.29 -26.03
C ASN A 560 3.38 -23.59 -25.49
N ALA A 561 4.32 -22.67 -25.71
CA ALA A 561 5.72 -22.85 -25.31
C ALA A 561 5.92 -23.05 -23.80
N TYR A 562 5.03 -22.51 -22.95
CA TYR A 562 5.06 -22.73 -21.50
C TYR A 562 4.67 -24.17 -21.17
N GLY A 563 3.43 -24.57 -21.50
CA GLY A 563 2.93 -25.90 -21.14
C GLY A 563 3.71 -27.04 -21.80
N GLU A 564 4.10 -26.90 -23.07
CA GLU A 564 4.90 -27.90 -23.78
C GLU A 564 6.30 -28.02 -23.18
N GLY A 565 6.94 -26.89 -22.86
CA GLY A 565 8.29 -26.84 -22.26
C GLY A 565 8.33 -27.52 -20.89
N LEU A 566 7.47 -27.08 -19.97
CA LEU A 566 7.38 -27.63 -18.63
C LEU A 566 6.97 -29.12 -18.65
N SER A 567 5.97 -29.49 -19.44
CA SER A 567 5.54 -30.88 -19.55
C SER A 567 6.64 -31.79 -20.10
N THR A 568 7.47 -31.30 -21.03
CA THR A 568 8.58 -32.08 -21.59
C THR A 568 9.67 -32.31 -20.54
N VAL A 569 10.14 -31.25 -19.88
CA VAL A 569 11.19 -31.35 -18.85
C VAL A 569 10.75 -32.26 -17.70
N PHE A 570 9.52 -32.08 -17.22
CA PHE A 570 8.93 -32.97 -16.22
C PHE A 570 8.91 -34.42 -16.68
N SER A 571 8.38 -34.70 -17.88
CA SER A 571 8.20 -36.07 -18.35
C SER A 571 9.53 -36.79 -18.53
N GLU A 572 10.50 -36.16 -19.16
CA GLU A 572 11.83 -36.75 -19.36
C GLU A 572 12.54 -37.02 -18.03
N THR A 573 12.43 -36.09 -17.08
CA THR A 573 13.05 -36.22 -15.76
C THR A 573 12.38 -37.32 -14.94
N PHE A 574 11.05 -37.33 -14.87
CA PHE A 574 10.27 -38.31 -14.11
C PHE A 574 10.47 -39.73 -14.65
N GLU A 575 10.50 -39.92 -15.97
CA GLU A 575 10.83 -41.21 -16.58
C GLU A 575 12.27 -41.65 -16.28
N SER A 576 13.21 -40.70 -16.19
CA SER A 576 14.61 -41.00 -15.82
C SER A 576 14.77 -41.45 -14.36
N LEU A 577 13.89 -40.99 -13.47
CA LEU A 577 13.80 -41.39 -12.07
C LEU A 577 13.12 -42.77 -11.91
N GLY A 578 12.39 -43.22 -12.93
CA GLY A 578 11.75 -44.54 -12.99
C GLY A 578 10.23 -44.50 -12.98
N GLY A 579 9.63 -43.30 -12.94
CA GLY A 579 8.21 -43.08 -13.13
C GLY A 579 7.76 -43.33 -14.57
N THR A 580 6.46 -43.24 -14.82
CA THR A 580 5.86 -43.37 -16.15
C THR A 580 4.92 -42.20 -16.41
N VAL A 581 5.05 -41.53 -17.56
CA VAL A 581 4.03 -40.59 -18.05
C VAL A 581 3.15 -41.30 -19.06
N SER A 582 1.99 -41.79 -18.62
CA SER A 582 1.13 -42.65 -19.46
C SER A 582 0.29 -41.90 -20.49
N ALA A 583 0.14 -40.59 -20.31
CA ALA A 583 -0.43 -39.67 -21.28
C ALA A 583 0.16 -38.28 -21.10
N SER A 584 0.40 -37.59 -22.22
CA SER A 584 0.77 -36.18 -22.27
C SER A 584 -0.18 -35.52 -23.27
N VAL A 585 -1.12 -34.72 -22.76
CA VAL A 585 -2.28 -34.24 -23.51
C VAL A 585 -2.23 -32.72 -23.64
N PRO A 586 -1.98 -32.18 -24.85
CA PRO A 586 -2.08 -30.75 -25.09
C PRO A 586 -3.55 -30.30 -25.07
N ILE A 587 -3.82 -29.13 -24.49
CA ILE A 587 -5.15 -28.49 -24.47
C ILE A 587 -5.08 -27.06 -25.01
N GLU A 588 -6.11 -26.62 -25.71
CA GLU A 588 -6.25 -25.22 -26.14
C GLU A 588 -7.08 -24.45 -25.11
N GLY A 589 -6.72 -23.21 -24.78
CA GLY A 589 -7.45 -22.41 -23.79
C GLY A 589 -8.85 -21.98 -24.24
N GLY A 590 -9.67 -21.56 -23.27
CA GLY A 590 -11.00 -20.97 -23.51
C GLY A 590 -12.08 -21.94 -24.00
N GLN A 591 -11.91 -23.26 -23.85
CA GLN A 591 -12.95 -24.22 -24.19
C GLN A 591 -14.02 -24.32 -23.09
N ALA A 592 -15.26 -24.56 -23.51
CA ALA A 592 -16.38 -24.78 -22.59
C ALA A 592 -16.35 -26.16 -21.88
N SER A 593 -15.50 -27.09 -22.34
CA SER A 593 -15.37 -28.44 -21.79
C SER A 593 -14.10 -29.09 -22.30
N TYR A 594 -13.45 -29.91 -21.46
CA TYR A 594 -12.20 -30.64 -21.74
C TYR A 594 -12.36 -32.15 -21.51
N THR A 595 -13.60 -32.65 -21.49
CA THR A 595 -13.89 -34.03 -21.11
C THR A 595 -13.27 -35.06 -22.08
N SER A 596 -13.05 -34.71 -23.35
CA SER A 596 -12.35 -35.59 -24.31
C SER A 596 -10.88 -35.78 -23.95
N GLU A 597 -10.24 -34.68 -23.56
CA GLU A 597 -8.84 -34.54 -23.19
C GLU A 597 -8.62 -35.27 -21.86
N LEU A 598 -9.51 -35.11 -20.87
CA LEU A 598 -9.53 -35.89 -19.62
C LEU A 598 -9.68 -37.40 -19.85
N ARG A 599 -10.53 -37.82 -20.80
CA ARG A 599 -10.63 -39.23 -21.21
C ARG A 599 -9.36 -39.72 -21.90
N GLN A 600 -8.66 -38.87 -22.62
CA GLN A 600 -7.38 -39.22 -23.25
C GLN A 600 -6.30 -39.37 -22.18
N ALA A 601 -6.24 -38.44 -21.22
CA ALA A 601 -5.28 -38.44 -20.13
C ALA A 601 -5.44 -39.69 -19.22
N SER A 602 -6.67 -40.08 -18.91
CA SER A 602 -6.95 -41.24 -18.02
C SER A 602 -6.80 -42.61 -18.69
N GLN A 603 -6.72 -42.71 -20.03
CA GLN A 603 -6.61 -44.00 -20.74
C GLN A 603 -5.36 -44.82 -20.39
N GLY A 604 -4.30 -44.13 -19.96
CA GLY A 604 -3.03 -44.73 -19.54
C GLY A 604 -3.06 -45.37 -18.14
N GLY A 605 -4.16 -45.22 -17.40
CA GLY A 605 -4.31 -45.74 -16.05
C GLY A 605 -3.55 -44.96 -14.98
N ALA A 606 -3.12 -43.72 -15.28
CA ALA A 606 -2.62 -42.81 -14.26
C ALA A 606 -3.76 -42.42 -13.30
N THR A 607 -3.45 -42.39 -12.01
CA THR A 607 -4.34 -41.91 -10.95
C THR A 607 -4.05 -40.46 -10.55
N VAL A 608 -2.90 -39.93 -10.99
CA VAL A 608 -2.45 -38.55 -10.72
C VAL A 608 -2.51 -37.74 -12.01
N LEU A 609 -3.13 -36.56 -11.96
CA LEU A 609 -3.10 -35.57 -13.03
C LEU A 609 -2.15 -34.43 -12.68
N MET A 610 -1.17 -34.19 -13.54
CA MET A 610 -0.37 -32.97 -13.49
C MET A 610 -1.03 -31.89 -14.36
N ALA A 611 -1.49 -30.83 -13.70
CA ALA A 611 -2.23 -29.72 -14.27
C ALA A 611 -1.27 -28.56 -14.62
N MET A 612 -0.98 -28.37 -15.91
CA MET A 612 0.02 -27.41 -16.40
C MET A 612 -0.62 -26.37 -17.34
N SER A 613 -1.43 -25.48 -16.78
CA SER A 613 -2.14 -24.46 -17.55
C SER A 613 -2.33 -23.19 -16.72
N TYR A 614 -3.15 -22.28 -17.23
CA TYR A 614 -3.53 -21.02 -16.57
C TYR A 614 -4.87 -21.15 -15.83
N PRO A 615 -5.23 -20.21 -14.94
CA PRO A 615 -6.34 -20.38 -14.00
C PRO A 615 -7.72 -20.53 -14.66
N GLU A 616 -8.06 -19.74 -15.69
CA GLU A 616 -9.37 -19.82 -16.35
C GLU A 616 -9.55 -21.18 -17.03
N THR A 617 -8.52 -21.63 -17.75
CA THR A 617 -8.51 -22.96 -18.40
C THR A 617 -8.49 -24.10 -17.38
N ALA A 618 -7.67 -24.00 -16.32
CA ALA A 618 -7.58 -24.98 -15.24
C ALA A 618 -8.91 -25.16 -14.51
N GLY A 619 -9.58 -24.05 -14.19
CA GLY A 619 -10.89 -24.05 -13.53
C GLY A 619 -11.93 -24.90 -14.27
N VAL A 620 -11.91 -24.94 -15.61
CA VAL A 620 -12.87 -25.76 -16.36
C VAL A 620 -12.52 -27.25 -16.27
N TYR A 621 -11.29 -27.65 -16.62
CA TYR A 621 -10.98 -29.09 -16.66
C TYR A 621 -10.77 -29.70 -15.29
N LEU A 622 -10.33 -28.97 -14.26
CA LEU A 622 -10.21 -29.49 -12.90
C LEU A 622 -11.61 -29.78 -12.33
N ARG A 623 -12.59 -28.91 -12.59
CA ARG A 623 -14.00 -29.16 -12.23
C ARG A 623 -14.50 -30.46 -12.88
N GLU A 624 -14.31 -30.60 -14.18
CA GLU A 624 -14.72 -31.81 -14.92
C GLU A 624 -13.94 -33.06 -14.48
N ALA A 625 -12.66 -32.92 -14.10
CA ALA A 625 -11.83 -33.99 -13.60
C ALA A 625 -12.38 -34.54 -12.28
N VAL A 626 -12.71 -33.64 -11.35
CA VAL A 626 -13.29 -33.97 -10.03
C VAL A 626 -14.69 -34.56 -10.19
N GLU A 627 -15.59 -33.88 -10.90
CA GLU A 627 -16.97 -34.35 -11.11
C GLU A 627 -17.04 -35.69 -11.86
N GLY A 628 -16.16 -35.86 -12.84
CA GLY A 628 -16.04 -37.07 -13.64
C GLY A 628 -15.27 -38.20 -12.96
N GLN A 629 -14.63 -37.91 -11.81
CA GLN A 629 -13.75 -38.84 -11.08
C GLN A 629 -12.67 -39.44 -11.98
N PHE A 630 -12.05 -38.59 -12.81
CA PHE A 630 -11.04 -39.02 -13.77
C PHE A 630 -9.70 -39.38 -13.11
N PHE A 631 -9.37 -38.68 -12.02
CA PHE A 631 -8.12 -38.82 -11.28
C PHE A 631 -8.41 -38.82 -9.77
N GLU A 632 -7.52 -39.42 -9.00
CA GLU A 632 -7.61 -39.51 -7.54
C GLU A 632 -6.82 -38.37 -6.86
N GLU A 633 -5.70 -37.97 -7.46
CA GLU A 633 -4.79 -36.94 -6.95
C GLU A 633 -4.38 -35.98 -8.06
N PHE A 634 -3.92 -34.79 -7.68
CA PHE A 634 -3.50 -33.75 -8.59
C PHE A 634 -2.14 -33.20 -8.18
N MET A 635 -1.43 -32.66 -9.16
CA MET A 635 -0.26 -31.82 -8.91
C MET A 635 -0.33 -30.55 -9.76
N PHE A 636 0.23 -29.48 -9.22
CA PHE A 636 0.07 -28.12 -9.71
C PHE A 636 1.40 -27.43 -10.00
N VAL A 637 1.30 -26.30 -10.68
CA VAL A 637 2.42 -25.45 -11.09
C VAL A 637 2.09 -23.97 -10.85
N ASP A 638 3.06 -23.08 -11.07
CA ASP A 638 2.94 -21.63 -10.95
C ASP A 638 1.67 -21.07 -11.64
N GLY A 639 1.41 -21.46 -12.89
CA GLY A 639 0.25 -21.01 -13.66
C GLY A 639 -1.11 -21.44 -13.08
N THR A 640 -1.13 -22.38 -12.14
CA THR A 640 -2.34 -22.82 -11.42
C THR A 640 -2.38 -22.37 -9.96
N LYS A 641 -1.37 -21.64 -9.48
CA LYS A 641 -1.29 -21.17 -8.09
C LYS A 641 -2.19 -19.94 -7.91
N ASN A 642 -3.50 -20.16 -7.80
CA ASN A 642 -4.50 -19.12 -7.61
C ASN A 642 -5.56 -19.59 -6.60
N GLN A 643 -5.68 -18.89 -5.47
CA GLN A 643 -6.55 -19.28 -4.36
C GLN A 643 -8.03 -19.30 -4.78
N GLU A 644 -8.50 -18.23 -5.42
CA GLU A 644 -9.87 -18.05 -5.86
C GLU A 644 -10.34 -19.20 -6.77
N MET A 645 -9.49 -19.66 -7.69
CA MET A 645 -9.78 -20.83 -8.54
C MET A 645 -10.04 -22.08 -7.70
N PHE A 646 -9.26 -22.35 -6.65
CA PHE A 646 -9.47 -23.53 -5.82
C PHE A 646 -10.74 -23.40 -4.95
N ASP A 647 -11.03 -22.20 -4.47
CA ASP A 647 -12.27 -21.92 -3.73
C ASP A 647 -13.51 -22.21 -4.59
N ASP A 648 -13.51 -21.73 -5.84
CA ASP A 648 -14.57 -21.93 -6.83
C ASP A 648 -14.79 -23.39 -7.26
N LEU A 649 -13.74 -24.20 -7.16
CA LEU A 649 -13.79 -25.63 -7.45
C LEU A 649 -14.16 -26.47 -6.22
N GLY A 650 -14.14 -25.87 -5.03
CA GLY A 650 -14.22 -26.58 -3.76
C GLY A 650 -12.86 -27.16 -3.39
N ALA A 651 -12.04 -26.35 -2.71
CA ALA A 651 -10.64 -26.63 -2.38
C ALA A 651 -10.41 -27.97 -1.65
N ALA A 652 -11.41 -28.44 -0.89
CA ALA A 652 -11.40 -29.76 -0.25
C ALA A 652 -11.17 -30.94 -1.23
N SER A 653 -11.48 -30.77 -2.52
CA SER A 653 -11.22 -31.78 -3.56
C SER A 653 -9.73 -31.92 -3.90
N PHE A 654 -8.92 -30.95 -3.48
CA PHE A 654 -7.50 -30.88 -3.77
C PHE A 654 -6.63 -30.86 -2.50
N GLU A 655 -7.24 -31.05 -1.33
CA GLU A 655 -6.56 -31.08 -0.04
C GLU A 655 -5.40 -32.10 -0.03
N GLY A 656 -4.22 -31.64 0.39
CA GLY A 656 -3.00 -32.44 0.43
C GLY A 656 -2.26 -32.56 -0.91
N ASN A 657 -2.77 -31.97 -1.99
CA ASN A 657 -2.05 -31.93 -3.26
C ASN A 657 -1.00 -30.81 -3.26
N TYR A 658 0.10 -31.06 -3.97
CA TYR A 658 1.26 -30.19 -4.02
C TYR A 658 1.41 -29.50 -5.36
N GLY A 659 2.08 -28.35 -5.36
CA GLY A 659 2.58 -27.70 -6.55
C GLY A 659 3.94 -27.05 -6.33
N THR A 660 4.51 -26.54 -7.42
CA THR A 660 5.75 -25.76 -7.39
C THR A 660 5.53 -24.39 -8.01
N ALA A 661 6.23 -23.37 -7.52
CA ALA A 661 6.23 -22.04 -8.13
C ALA A 661 7.59 -21.35 -7.91
N PRO A 662 8.00 -20.41 -8.78
CA PRO A 662 9.09 -19.49 -8.46
C PRO A 662 8.77 -18.66 -7.21
N GLY A 663 9.79 -18.40 -6.39
CA GLY A 663 9.68 -17.47 -5.26
C GLY A 663 10.77 -17.67 -4.21
N ALA A 664 11.15 -16.58 -3.52
CA ALA A 664 12.11 -16.59 -2.41
C ALA A 664 11.53 -15.96 -1.13
N PRO A 665 10.50 -16.58 -0.52
CA PRO A 665 9.83 -15.98 0.61
C PRO A 665 10.70 -15.93 1.87
N GLY A 666 10.48 -14.87 2.66
CA GLY A 666 11.16 -14.66 3.94
C GLY A 666 12.56 -14.04 3.83
N THR A 667 12.99 -13.60 2.65
CA THR A 667 14.24 -12.83 2.51
C THR A 667 14.06 -11.39 3.02
N PRO A 668 15.10 -10.74 3.58
CA PRO A 668 15.01 -9.35 4.00
C PRO A 668 14.55 -8.39 2.90
N SER A 669 14.97 -8.62 1.65
CA SER A 669 14.53 -7.84 0.48
C SER A 669 13.04 -8.00 0.23
N GLN A 670 12.51 -9.22 0.33
CA GLN A 670 11.08 -9.47 0.18
C GLN A 670 10.26 -8.81 1.30
N THR A 671 10.67 -8.94 2.57
CA THR A 671 9.98 -8.26 3.69
C THR A 671 9.98 -6.74 3.51
N THR A 672 11.10 -6.19 3.06
CA THR A 672 11.21 -4.75 2.76
C THR A 672 10.24 -4.37 1.64
N PHE A 673 10.20 -5.13 0.55
CA PHE A 673 9.25 -4.94 -0.54
C PHE A 673 7.80 -5.00 -0.06
N GLN A 674 7.43 -6.02 0.73
CA GLN A 674 6.07 -6.18 1.27
C GLN A 674 5.68 -4.97 2.14
N GLY A 675 6.59 -4.47 2.97
CA GLY A 675 6.37 -3.27 3.76
C GLY A 675 6.17 -2.02 2.90
N LEU A 676 7.00 -1.84 1.86
CA LEU A 676 6.86 -0.73 0.92
C LEU A 676 5.54 -0.81 0.14
N TYR A 677 5.20 -1.98 -0.38
CA TYR A 677 3.96 -2.26 -1.11
C TYR A 677 2.74 -1.95 -0.24
N ALA A 678 2.69 -2.50 0.97
CA ALA A 678 1.60 -2.25 1.92
C ALA A 678 1.49 -0.77 2.30
N SER A 679 2.62 -0.09 2.53
CA SER A 679 2.62 1.33 2.95
C SER A 679 2.23 2.31 1.84
N LYS A 680 2.51 2.00 0.57
CA LYS A 680 2.34 2.92 -0.56
C LYS A 680 1.07 2.67 -1.37
N LEU A 681 0.67 1.40 -1.50
CA LEU A 681 -0.39 0.99 -2.43
C LEU A 681 -1.61 0.38 -1.73
N GLY A 682 -1.42 -0.18 -0.53
CA GLY A 682 -2.41 -1.10 0.04
C GLY A 682 -2.53 -2.40 -0.77
N GLY A 683 -3.31 -3.35 -0.26
CA GLY A 683 -3.54 -4.65 -0.93
C GLY A 683 -2.56 -5.76 -0.56
N ASP A 684 -2.82 -6.95 -1.10
CA ASP A 684 -2.12 -8.18 -0.76
C ASP A 684 -0.84 -8.37 -1.61
N PRO A 685 0.37 -8.31 -1.01
CA PRO A 685 1.62 -8.54 -1.74
C PRO A 685 1.93 -10.03 -1.97
N SER A 686 1.02 -10.95 -1.61
CA SER A 686 1.24 -12.40 -1.66
C SER A 686 0.94 -13.05 -3.01
N SER A 687 0.28 -12.32 -3.94
CA SER A 687 0.02 -12.87 -5.28
C SER A 687 1.32 -13.17 -6.02
N ILE A 688 1.33 -14.27 -6.77
CA ILE A 688 2.49 -14.73 -7.52
C ILE A 688 2.94 -13.70 -8.57
N PHE A 689 4.24 -13.63 -8.85
CA PHE A 689 4.89 -12.75 -9.83
C PHE A 689 4.87 -11.24 -9.54
N ILE A 690 4.26 -10.77 -8.45
CA ILE A 690 4.32 -9.36 -8.05
C ILE A 690 5.78 -8.96 -7.76
N SER A 691 6.52 -9.77 -6.98
CA SER A 691 7.91 -9.47 -6.63
C SER A 691 8.81 -9.43 -7.88
N GLU A 692 8.64 -10.38 -8.80
CA GLU A 692 9.38 -10.47 -10.06
C GLU A 692 9.07 -9.29 -10.99
N ALA A 693 7.83 -8.80 -11.00
CA ALA A 693 7.42 -7.63 -11.79
C ALA A 693 8.04 -6.33 -11.26
N PHE A 694 8.06 -6.15 -9.94
CA PHE A 694 8.78 -5.05 -9.30
C PHE A 694 10.28 -5.10 -9.66
N ASP A 695 10.90 -6.27 -9.53
CA ASP A 695 12.31 -6.47 -9.85
C ASP A 695 12.63 -6.19 -11.32
N ALA A 696 11.76 -6.61 -12.24
CA ALA A 696 11.95 -6.35 -13.67
C ALA A 696 11.94 -4.85 -13.99
N ALA A 697 10.99 -4.10 -13.41
CA ALA A 697 10.92 -2.65 -13.58
C ALA A 697 12.12 -1.94 -12.94
N ALA A 698 12.50 -2.34 -11.72
CA ALA A 698 13.65 -1.78 -11.01
C ALA A 698 14.97 -2.02 -11.76
N ILE A 699 15.21 -3.25 -12.25
CA ILE A 699 16.42 -3.58 -13.02
C ILE A 699 16.48 -2.79 -14.33
N LEU A 700 15.38 -2.67 -15.07
CA LEU A 700 15.35 -1.88 -16.30
C LEU A 700 15.67 -0.41 -16.04
N ALA A 701 15.08 0.19 -15.01
CA ALA A 701 15.35 1.58 -14.66
C ALA A 701 16.79 1.78 -14.17
N LEU A 702 17.32 0.89 -13.33
CA LEU A 702 18.73 0.94 -12.90
C LEU A 702 19.69 0.73 -14.07
N ALA A 703 19.37 -0.14 -15.03
CA ALA A 703 20.16 -0.35 -16.24
C ALA A 703 20.18 0.89 -17.14
N ILE A 704 19.04 1.59 -17.29
CA ILE A 704 18.98 2.88 -17.99
C ILE A 704 19.86 3.92 -17.29
N ALA A 705 19.81 3.99 -15.96
CA ALA A 705 20.66 4.89 -15.17
C ALA A 705 22.16 4.58 -15.33
N GLU A 706 22.53 3.30 -15.28
CA GLU A 706 23.91 2.83 -15.44
C GLU A 706 24.44 3.06 -16.86
N ALA A 707 23.59 2.87 -17.87
CA ALA A 707 23.90 3.18 -19.26
C ALA A 707 24.02 4.69 -19.52
N GLY A 708 23.24 5.51 -18.79
CA GLY A 708 23.03 6.93 -19.12
C GLY A 708 22.39 7.12 -20.49
N SER A 709 21.61 6.14 -20.95
CA SER A 709 21.05 6.02 -22.30
C SER A 709 19.76 5.19 -22.27
N GLU A 710 18.80 5.58 -23.10
CA GLU A 710 17.55 4.83 -23.35
C GLU A 710 17.69 3.89 -24.55
N ASP A 711 18.86 3.83 -25.21
CA ASP A 711 19.11 2.96 -26.36
C ASP A 711 19.21 1.49 -25.91
N GLY A 712 18.46 0.60 -26.55
CA GLY A 712 18.37 -0.80 -26.13
C GLY A 712 19.70 -1.57 -26.19
N ASP A 713 20.64 -1.21 -27.08
CA ASP A 713 21.98 -1.81 -27.09
C ASP A 713 22.82 -1.39 -25.86
N ASP A 714 22.56 -0.20 -25.31
CA ASP A 714 23.21 0.27 -24.09
C ASP A 714 22.53 -0.33 -22.84
N ILE A 715 21.19 -0.37 -22.82
CA ILE A 715 20.41 -0.95 -21.69
C ILE A 715 20.79 -2.42 -21.48
N LYS A 716 20.81 -3.24 -22.54
CA LYS A 716 21.14 -4.67 -22.40
C LYS A 716 22.55 -4.91 -21.89
N ALA A 717 23.49 -4.04 -22.25
CA ALA A 717 24.88 -4.11 -21.78
C ALA A 717 24.98 -3.76 -20.28
N ALA A 718 24.00 -3.03 -19.74
CA ALA A 718 23.94 -2.60 -18.35
C ALA A 718 23.16 -3.55 -17.43
N ILE A 719 22.20 -4.34 -17.92
CA ILE A 719 21.36 -5.22 -17.08
C ILE A 719 22.19 -6.10 -16.14
N ARG A 720 23.12 -6.91 -16.68
CA ARG A 720 23.96 -7.77 -15.83
C ARG A 720 24.94 -6.97 -14.97
N LYS A 721 25.26 -5.72 -15.34
CA LYS A 721 26.15 -4.87 -14.55
C LYS A 721 25.47 -4.35 -13.28
N VAL A 722 24.15 -4.15 -13.32
CA VAL A 722 23.38 -3.72 -12.14
C VAL A 722 22.84 -4.90 -11.33
N ALA A 723 22.58 -6.03 -11.99
CA ALA A 723 21.97 -7.20 -11.36
C ALA A 723 22.98 -8.19 -10.73
N ASN A 724 24.20 -8.28 -11.25
CA ASN A 724 25.17 -9.30 -10.83
C ASN A 724 26.35 -8.72 -10.04
N ALA A 725 26.92 -9.53 -9.15
CA ALA A 725 28.19 -9.27 -8.50
C ALA A 725 29.35 -9.08 -9.52
N PRO A 726 30.37 -8.25 -9.21
CA PRO A 726 30.61 -7.59 -7.93
C PRO A 726 29.94 -6.22 -7.83
N GLY A 727 29.47 -5.87 -6.63
CA GLY A 727 28.91 -4.54 -6.35
C GLY A 727 28.55 -4.38 -4.89
N GLU A 728 28.10 -3.20 -4.50
CA GLU A 728 27.42 -3.03 -3.21
C GLU A 728 25.98 -3.51 -3.34
N GLN A 729 25.55 -4.40 -2.43
CA GLN A 729 24.20 -4.94 -2.44
C GLN A 729 23.17 -3.85 -2.15
N VAL A 730 22.14 -3.80 -2.98
CA VAL A 730 21.01 -2.87 -2.90
C VAL A 730 19.70 -3.61 -3.19
N GLY A 731 18.65 -3.33 -2.44
CA GLY A 731 17.34 -3.96 -2.63
C GLY A 731 16.19 -2.96 -2.84
N PRO A 732 14.94 -3.42 -2.72
CA PRO A 732 13.73 -2.59 -2.92
C PRO A 732 13.70 -1.28 -2.09
N GLY A 733 14.23 -1.30 -0.87
CA GLY A 733 14.32 -0.11 0.00
C GLY A 733 15.52 0.81 -0.28
N ASP A 734 16.42 0.43 -1.19
CA ASP A 734 17.69 1.12 -1.44
C ASP A 734 17.77 1.76 -2.83
N LEU A 735 16.66 1.89 -3.58
CA LEU A 735 16.71 2.37 -4.96
C LEU A 735 17.33 3.78 -5.09
N ALA A 736 17.09 4.68 -4.12
CA ALA A 736 17.75 5.98 -4.08
C ALA A 736 19.28 5.87 -3.91
N LYS A 737 19.72 4.95 -3.05
CA LYS A 737 21.14 4.66 -2.84
C LYS A 737 21.76 4.00 -4.07
N ALA A 738 21.03 3.12 -4.76
CA ALA A 738 21.48 2.50 -6.00
C ALA A 738 21.75 3.56 -7.08
N LEU A 739 20.81 4.48 -7.31
CA LEU A 739 21.00 5.61 -8.23
C LEU A 739 22.19 6.49 -7.84
N GLN A 740 22.38 6.75 -6.54
CA GLN A 740 23.54 7.48 -6.06
C GLN A 740 24.86 6.73 -6.40
N LEU A 741 24.95 5.44 -6.11
CA LEU A 741 26.14 4.63 -6.38
C LEU A 741 26.49 4.60 -7.87
N ILE A 742 25.48 4.43 -8.73
CA ILE A 742 25.60 4.50 -10.19
C ILE A 742 26.15 5.87 -10.62
N SER A 743 25.58 6.97 -10.10
CA SER A 743 26.04 8.34 -10.43
C SER A 743 27.50 8.60 -10.01
N GLU A 744 27.98 7.91 -8.96
CA GLU A 744 29.37 7.96 -8.49
C GLU A 744 30.31 7.03 -9.30
N GLY A 745 29.76 6.24 -10.23
CA GLY A 745 30.48 5.26 -11.05
C GLY A 745 30.93 4.04 -10.25
N LYS A 746 30.16 3.65 -9.23
CA LYS A 746 30.39 2.44 -8.43
C LYS A 746 29.48 1.31 -8.90
N ASP A 747 30.01 0.09 -8.86
CA ASP A 747 29.24 -1.11 -9.20
C ASP A 747 28.23 -1.45 -8.08
N ILE A 748 27.02 -1.85 -8.46
CA ILE A 748 25.95 -2.31 -7.57
C ILE A 748 25.63 -3.78 -7.85
N ASP A 749 24.99 -4.44 -6.89
CA ASP A 749 24.53 -5.82 -6.97
C ASP A 749 23.07 -5.86 -6.48
N TYR A 750 22.12 -5.92 -7.41
CA TYR A 750 20.70 -5.80 -7.08
C TYR A 750 20.12 -7.11 -6.52
N VAL A 751 19.71 -7.06 -5.24
CA VAL A 751 19.04 -8.17 -4.55
C VAL A 751 17.56 -7.85 -4.41
N GLY A 752 16.78 -8.35 -5.36
CA GLY A 752 15.38 -8.01 -5.57
C GLY A 752 14.40 -8.60 -4.55
N ALA A 753 13.14 -8.18 -4.66
CA ALA A 753 12.01 -8.68 -3.89
C ALA A 753 11.77 -10.18 -4.10
N ALA A 754 12.00 -10.69 -5.31
CA ALA A 754 11.86 -12.10 -5.61
C ALA A 754 13.09 -12.92 -5.19
N GLY A 755 14.17 -12.30 -4.71
CA GLY A 755 15.43 -12.94 -4.31
C GLY A 755 16.65 -12.38 -5.04
N GLU A 756 17.74 -13.14 -5.05
CA GLU A 756 18.94 -12.77 -5.81
C GLU A 756 18.64 -12.77 -7.32
N GLN A 757 19.01 -11.69 -8.01
CA GLN A 757 18.74 -11.48 -9.44
C GLN A 757 20.00 -11.72 -10.30
N GLU A 758 20.84 -12.66 -9.90
CA GLU A 758 22.07 -13.03 -10.61
C GLU A 758 21.75 -13.70 -11.96
N MET A 759 21.93 -12.95 -13.05
CA MET A 759 21.56 -13.37 -14.40
C MET A 759 22.71 -14.09 -15.12
N ASP A 760 22.42 -15.24 -15.72
CA ASP A 760 23.38 -16.02 -16.51
C ASP A 760 23.56 -15.49 -17.95
N GLU A 761 24.38 -16.18 -18.76
CA GLU A 761 24.65 -15.79 -20.14
C GLU A 761 23.42 -15.84 -21.08
N ASN A 762 22.34 -16.50 -20.67
CA ASN A 762 21.07 -16.59 -21.41
C ASN A 762 20.02 -15.60 -20.89
N GLY A 763 20.36 -14.79 -19.89
CA GLY A 763 19.42 -13.84 -19.27
C GLY A 763 18.49 -14.48 -18.24
N ASP A 764 18.85 -15.68 -17.74
CA ASP A 764 18.10 -16.42 -16.75
C ASP A 764 18.61 -16.14 -15.34
N VAL A 765 17.70 -16.06 -14.37
CA VAL A 765 18.06 -16.01 -12.95
C VAL A 765 18.07 -17.40 -12.34
N LEU A 766 19.01 -17.61 -11.42
CA LEU A 766 19.08 -18.82 -10.59
C LEU A 766 18.55 -18.49 -9.20
N ASN A 767 17.26 -18.72 -9.00
CA ASN A 767 16.57 -18.45 -7.75
C ASN A 767 15.88 -19.71 -7.22
N THR A 768 15.17 -19.61 -6.11
CA THR A 768 14.51 -20.73 -5.45
C THR A 768 13.17 -21.07 -6.09
N ILE A 769 12.85 -22.37 -6.05
CA ILE A 769 11.51 -22.88 -6.31
C ILE A 769 10.84 -23.21 -4.98
N GLU A 770 9.69 -22.61 -4.73
CA GLU A 770 8.80 -22.93 -3.64
C GLU A 770 8.06 -24.24 -3.91
N ILE A 771 7.96 -25.08 -2.87
CA ILE A 771 6.96 -26.13 -2.79
C ILE A 771 5.78 -25.61 -1.97
N TRP A 772 4.58 -25.70 -2.54
CA TRP A 772 3.34 -25.29 -1.89
C TRP A 772 2.33 -26.43 -1.91
N MET A 773 1.34 -26.37 -1.03
CA MET A 773 0.26 -27.35 -0.98
C MET A 773 -1.09 -26.70 -0.66
N ILE A 774 -2.16 -27.43 -0.96
CA ILE A 774 -3.50 -27.05 -0.49
C ILE A 774 -3.71 -27.71 0.87
N GLN A 775 -3.84 -26.89 1.90
CA GLN A 775 -4.12 -27.31 3.26
C GLN A 775 -5.26 -26.49 3.86
N ASN A 776 -6.24 -27.16 4.46
CA ASN A 776 -7.47 -26.55 4.99
C ASN A 776 -8.21 -25.70 3.95
N GLY A 777 -8.11 -26.07 2.68
CA GLY A 777 -8.66 -25.31 1.56
C GLY A 777 -7.87 -24.07 1.14
N GLN A 778 -6.74 -23.75 1.78
CA GLN A 778 -5.86 -22.63 1.40
C GLN A 778 -4.58 -23.12 0.74
N ILE A 779 -4.05 -22.35 -0.21
CA ILE A 779 -2.68 -22.49 -0.69
C ILE A 779 -1.75 -22.01 0.42
N ILE A 780 -0.92 -22.91 0.92
CA ILE A 780 0.13 -22.59 1.87
C ILE A 780 1.50 -22.94 1.30
N SER A 781 2.50 -22.15 1.67
CA SER A 781 3.89 -22.53 1.48
C SER A 781 4.23 -23.68 2.41
N THR A 782 4.97 -24.69 1.94
CA THR A 782 5.47 -25.74 2.85
C THR A 782 6.75 -25.33 3.56
N GLY A 783 7.28 -24.14 3.29
CA GLY A 783 8.60 -23.69 3.77
C GLY A 783 9.79 -24.39 3.09
N HIS A 784 9.55 -25.23 2.08
CA HIS A 784 10.61 -25.90 1.33
C HIS A 784 10.94 -25.10 0.08
N PHE A 785 12.17 -24.58 0.04
CA PHE A 785 12.74 -23.84 -1.07
C PHE A 785 13.93 -24.62 -1.62
N VAL A 786 13.92 -24.88 -2.92
CA VAL A 786 14.97 -25.66 -3.57
C VAL A 786 15.80 -24.75 -4.46
N GLY A 787 17.07 -24.54 -4.07
CA GLY A 787 18.06 -23.83 -4.86
C GLY A 787 18.78 -24.75 -5.85
N ALA A 788 19.54 -24.14 -6.76
CA ALA A 788 20.29 -24.87 -7.78
C ALA A 788 21.34 -25.82 -7.15
N GLY A 789 21.05 -27.12 -7.17
CA GLY A 789 21.95 -28.18 -6.68
C GLY A 789 21.57 -28.81 -5.33
N ASP A 790 20.49 -28.31 -4.71
CA ASP A 790 19.94 -28.89 -3.48
C ASP A 790 19.11 -30.15 -3.78
N SER A 791 19.09 -31.10 -2.83
CA SER A 791 18.17 -32.23 -2.88
C SER A 791 16.84 -31.82 -2.26
N ILE A 792 15.73 -32.29 -2.82
CA ILE A 792 14.44 -32.21 -2.13
C ILE A 792 14.57 -33.01 -0.83
N GLY A 793 14.19 -32.38 0.27
CA GLY A 793 14.18 -32.97 1.59
C GLY A 793 12.78 -32.83 2.15
N LEU A 794 11.80 -33.51 1.55
CA LEU A 794 10.45 -33.52 2.12
C LEU A 794 10.54 -34.04 3.56
N VAL A 795 10.16 -33.21 4.52
CA VAL A 795 9.79 -33.73 5.83
C VAL A 795 8.58 -34.61 5.56
N ALA A 796 8.69 -35.90 5.90
CA ALA A 796 7.61 -36.84 5.72
C ALA A 796 6.32 -36.18 6.18
N THR A 797 5.32 -36.09 5.28
CA THR A 797 3.94 -35.73 5.62
C THR A 797 3.67 -36.15 7.05
N PRO A 798 3.16 -35.27 7.93
CA PRO A 798 2.55 -35.74 9.15
C PRO A 798 1.43 -36.69 8.70
N THR A 799 1.71 -37.99 8.68
CA THR A 799 0.71 -39.03 8.72
C THR A 799 0.19 -39.05 10.14
N SER A 800 -0.28 -37.90 10.58
CA SER A 800 -0.82 -37.70 11.88
C SER A 800 -2.30 -37.99 11.73
N LYS A 801 -2.61 -39.29 11.73
CA LYS A 801 -3.65 -39.72 12.66
C LYS A 801 -3.19 -39.32 14.06
N VAL A 802 -3.31 -38.04 14.44
CA VAL A 802 -3.20 -37.64 15.84
C VAL A 802 -4.49 -38.12 16.48
N ALA A 803 -4.41 -39.30 17.07
CA ALA A 803 -5.43 -39.76 17.99
C ALA A 803 -5.34 -38.88 19.24
N GLY A 804 -6.03 -37.75 19.26
CA GLY A 804 -6.08 -36.91 20.47
C GLY A 804 -6.70 -35.53 20.29
N ILE A 805 -6.50 -34.91 19.14
CA ILE A 805 -7.03 -33.58 18.82
C ILE A 805 -8.17 -33.81 17.82
N GLY A 806 -9.37 -33.31 18.11
CA GLY A 806 -10.45 -33.33 17.12
C GLY A 806 -9.99 -32.57 15.88
N SER A 807 -10.48 -32.95 14.70
CA SER A 807 -10.23 -32.30 13.41
C SER A 807 -10.70 -30.83 13.33
N GLU A 808 -10.92 -30.16 14.46
CA GLU A 808 -11.51 -28.83 14.60
C GLU A 808 -10.49 -27.78 15.09
N PHE A 809 -9.22 -28.13 15.33
CA PHE A 809 -8.21 -27.20 15.85
C PHE A 809 -6.79 -27.40 15.24
N ALA A 810 -6.71 -27.59 13.92
CA ALA A 810 -5.45 -27.52 13.18
C ALA A 810 -5.27 -26.08 12.69
N GLN A 811 -4.71 -25.21 13.53
CA GLN A 811 -4.55 -23.78 13.25
C GLN A 811 -3.07 -23.38 13.29
N VAL A 812 -2.71 -22.49 12.37
CA VAL A 812 -1.43 -21.78 12.34
C VAL A 812 -1.66 -20.39 12.93
N PHE A 813 -0.83 -19.99 13.88
CA PHE A 813 -0.88 -18.67 14.50
C PHE A 813 0.38 -17.89 14.14
N THR A 814 0.20 -16.71 13.56
CA THR A 814 1.31 -15.81 13.25
C THR A 814 1.53 -14.85 14.40
N VAL A 815 2.77 -14.75 14.86
CA VAL A 815 3.18 -13.87 15.97
C VAL A 815 3.12 -12.43 15.49
N GLY A 816 2.20 -11.67 16.09
CA GLY A 816 1.85 -10.31 15.69
C GLY A 816 2.25 -9.23 16.70
N PRO A 817 1.80 -7.98 16.45
CA PRO A 817 2.04 -6.83 17.31
C PRO A 817 1.57 -7.06 18.75
N GLY A 818 2.35 -6.58 19.73
CA GLY A 818 2.09 -6.80 21.17
C GLY A 818 2.88 -7.96 21.79
N SER A 819 3.67 -8.67 20.98
CA SER A 819 4.71 -9.60 21.44
C SER A 819 5.90 -8.87 22.06
N LYS A 820 6.49 -9.43 23.12
CA LYS A 820 7.55 -8.78 23.89
C LYS A 820 8.54 -9.78 24.49
N GLY A 821 9.83 -9.48 24.35
CA GLY A 821 10.94 -10.24 24.94
C GLY A 821 11.59 -9.44 26.06
N LEU A 822 11.86 -10.09 27.18
CA LEU A 822 12.47 -9.51 28.37
C LEU A 822 13.64 -10.38 28.83
N PHE A 823 14.85 -9.83 28.77
CA PHE A 823 16.10 -10.49 29.11
C PHE A 823 16.64 -9.89 30.42
N LYS A 824 16.69 -10.71 31.47
CA LYS A 824 17.13 -10.32 32.81
C LYS A 824 18.47 -10.96 33.14
N VAL A 825 19.39 -10.14 33.64
CA VAL A 825 20.70 -10.60 34.09
C VAL A 825 21.17 -9.86 35.33
N ASP A 826 21.84 -10.55 36.23
CA ASP A 826 22.48 -9.95 37.40
C ASP A 826 23.81 -9.31 37.01
N GLU A 827 24.01 -8.03 37.34
CA GLU A 827 25.22 -7.26 37.06
C GLU A 827 25.80 -6.69 38.36
N THR A 828 27.11 -6.88 38.59
CA THR A 828 27.80 -6.18 39.67
C THR A 828 28.47 -4.91 39.12
N LEU A 829 27.88 -3.75 39.39
CA LEU A 829 28.43 -2.44 39.00
C LEU A 829 29.19 -1.80 40.17
N ARG A 830 30.51 -1.69 40.06
CA ARG A 830 31.40 -1.13 41.12
C ARG A 830 31.21 -1.75 42.52
N GLY A 831 30.87 -3.04 42.58
CA GLY A 831 30.70 -3.80 43.82
C GLY A 831 29.30 -3.70 44.44
N ALA A 832 28.31 -3.19 43.71
CA ALA A 832 26.90 -3.29 44.06
C ALA A 832 26.18 -4.18 43.03
N ASP A 833 25.36 -5.11 43.51
CA ASP A 833 24.58 -6.02 42.67
C ASP A 833 23.30 -5.32 42.20
N VAL A 834 23.05 -5.37 40.90
CA VAL A 834 21.93 -4.72 40.21
C VAL A 834 21.37 -5.72 39.20
N VAL A 835 20.05 -5.93 39.23
CA VAL A 835 19.34 -6.68 38.18
C VAL A 835 19.12 -5.74 37.01
N VAL A 836 19.56 -6.15 35.82
CA VAL A 836 19.36 -5.40 34.58
C VAL A 836 18.38 -6.14 33.68
N SER A 837 17.47 -5.38 33.08
CA SER A 837 16.51 -5.86 32.09
C SER A 837 16.77 -5.21 30.74
N LEU A 838 16.76 -6.01 29.67
CA LEU A 838 16.66 -5.53 28.29
C LEU A 838 15.35 -6.02 27.69
N GLU A 839 14.69 -5.16 26.91
CA GLU A 839 13.39 -5.43 26.31
C GLU A 839 13.43 -5.25 24.80
N THR A 840 12.68 -6.07 24.07
CA THR A 840 12.41 -5.91 22.63
C THR A 840 10.94 -6.22 22.35
N GLU A 841 10.36 -5.49 21.40
CA GLU A 841 8.98 -5.69 20.92
C GLU A 841 8.98 -6.13 19.44
N THR A 842 10.17 -6.33 18.88
CA THR A 842 10.36 -6.82 17.51
C THR A 842 10.55 -8.34 17.58
N ILE A 843 9.43 -9.03 17.70
CA ILE A 843 9.36 -10.49 17.70
C ILE A 843 8.37 -10.90 16.62
N SER A 844 8.80 -11.82 15.77
CA SER A 844 7.97 -12.43 14.72
C SER A 844 8.08 -13.95 14.80
N GLY A 845 7.27 -14.66 14.05
CA GLY A 845 7.28 -16.11 14.05
C GLY A 845 5.91 -16.72 13.81
N VAL A 846 5.87 -18.04 13.95
CA VAL A 846 4.69 -18.86 13.72
C VAL A 846 4.60 -19.94 14.80
N VAL A 847 3.38 -20.20 15.28
CA VAL A 847 3.04 -21.36 16.11
C VAL A 847 2.04 -22.20 15.35
N ASP A 848 2.47 -23.36 14.88
CA ASP A 848 1.69 -24.21 14.00
C ASP A 848 1.31 -25.52 14.72
N PHE A 849 0.06 -25.58 15.19
CA PHE A 849 -0.48 -26.80 15.81
C PHE A 849 -0.78 -27.91 14.79
N SER A 850 -0.78 -27.61 13.48
CA SER A 850 -0.97 -28.60 12.41
C SER A 850 0.30 -29.38 12.11
N SER A 851 1.46 -28.71 12.12
CA SER A 851 2.78 -29.34 11.97
C SER A 851 3.43 -29.72 13.30
N ASP A 852 2.78 -29.43 14.43
CA ASP A 852 3.30 -29.65 15.79
C ASP A 852 4.64 -28.92 16.02
N SER A 853 4.76 -27.71 15.49
CA SER A 853 6.00 -26.94 15.51
C SER A 853 5.79 -25.45 15.77
N ALA A 854 6.83 -24.76 16.24
CA ALA A 854 6.82 -23.31 16.35
C ALA A 854 8.21 -22.74 16.03
N SER A 855 8.25 -21.60 15.36
CA SER A 855 9.49 -20.87 15.06
C SER A 855 9.31 -19.41 15.41
N VAL A 856 10.20 -18.86 16.23
CA VAL A 856 10.13 -17.48 16.72
C VAL A 856 11.46 -16.80 16.46
N GLU A 857 11.41 -15.59 15.92
CA GLU A 857 12.57 -14.73 15.67
C GLU A 857 12.51 -13.51 16.59
N ILE A 858 13.64 -13.18 17.21
CA ILE A 858 13.77 -12.07 18.16
C ILE A 858 14.89 -11.17 17.68
N ASP A 859 14.57 -9.93 17.34
CA ASP A 859 15.58 -8.94 17.00
C ASP A 859 16.32 -8.45 18.26
N LEU A 860 17.58 -8.85 18.39
CA LEU A 860 18.51 -8.47 19.44
C LEU A 860 19.06 -7.04 19.24
N HIS A 861 18.93 -6.47 18.03
CA HIS A 861 19.37 -5.10 17.74
C HIS A 861 18.37 -4.03 18.14
N THR A 862 17.13 -4.41 18.40
CA THR A 862 16.11 -3.51 18.96
C THR A 862 16.07 -3.54 20.48
N LEU A 863 16.87 -4.40 21.13
CA LEU A 863 16.97 -4.46 22.59
C LEU A 863 17.28 -3.07 23.19
N VAL A 864 16.42 -2.64 24.10
CA VAL A 864 16.51 -1.39 24.85
C VAL A 864 16.56 -1.66 26.35
N SER A 865 17.30 -0.82 27.07
CA SER A 865 17.37 -0.84 28.52
C SER A 865 17.33 0.58 29.08
N ASP A 866 17.51 0.73 30.39
CA ASP A 866 17.58 2.04 31.04
C ASP A 866 18.85 2.84 30.69
N GLN A 867 19.77 2.30 29.88
CA GLN A 867 21.05 2.91 29.53
C GLN A 867 21.42 2.71 28.05
N SER A 868 21.31 3.77 27.24
CA SER A 868 21.66 3.76 25.81
C SER A 868 23.08 3.29 25.45
N ARG A 869 24.04 3.42 26.40
CA ARG A 869 25.40 2.87 26.21
C ARG A 869 25.46 1.35 26.29
N ARG A 870 24.59 0.73 27.10
CA ARG A 870 24.44 -0.72 27.20
C ARG A 870 23.80 -1.24 25.92
N ASP A 871 22.71 -0.59 25.49
CA ASP A 871 21.98 -0.95 24.28
C ASP A 871 22.93 -0.96 23.08
N ARG A 872 23.70 0.13 22.91
CA ARG A 872 24.74 0.19 21.89
C ARG A 872 25.78 -0.92 22.00
N TYR A 873 26.22 -1.26 23.21
CA TYR A 873 27.19 -2.34 23.41
C TYR A 873 26.61 -3.70 22.99
N VAL A 874 25.36 -4.01 23.36
CA VAL A 874 24.70 -5.25 22.97
C VAL A 874 24.58 -5.33 21.44
N ARG A 875 24.09 -4.26 20.81
CA ARG A 875 23.93 -4.16 19.34
C ARG A 875 25.26 -4.27 18.59
N GLU A 876 26.22 -3.41 18.92
CA GLU A 876 27.44 -3.23 18.12
C GLU A 876 28.59 -4.16 18.51
N ARG A 877 28.59 -4.74 19.72
CA ARG A 877 29.71 -5.55 20.23
C ARG A 877 29.36 -7.00 20.49
N MET A 878 28.15 -7.30 20.96
CA MET A 878 27.77 -8.69 21.26
C MET A 878 27.25 -9.40 20.02
N PHE A 879 26.47 -8.70 19.19
CA PHE A 879 25.81 -9.28 18.03
C PHE A 879 26.11 -8.53 16.71
N PRO A 880 27.39 -8.25 16.36
CA PRO A 880 27.70 -7.35 15.25
C PRO A 880 27.26 -7.86 13.87
N ASN A 881 27.11 -9.17 13.69
CA ASN A 881 26.86 -9.81 12.39
C ASN A 881 25.58 -10.68 12.36
N GLN A 882 24.85 -10.79 13.46
CA GLN A 882 23.61 -11.57 13.53
C GLN A 882 22.63 -10.87 14.48
N PRO A 883 21.78 -9.97 13.96
CA PRO A 883 20.85 -9.22 14.79
C PRO A 883 19.72 -10.08 15.35
N VAL A 884 19.43 -11.25 14.77
CA VAL A 884 18.26 -12.07 15.14
C VAL A 884 18.68 -13.35 15.88
N ALA A 885 18.02 -13.62 17.01
CA ALA A 885 17.99 -14.94 17.63
C ALA A 885 16.76 -15.71 17.15
N THR A 886 16.92 -16.99 16.81
CA THR A 886 15.80 -17.85 16.43
C THR A 886 15.56 -18.90 17.50
N VAL A 887 14.29 -19.24 17.75
CA VAL A 887 13.85 -20.29 18.67
C VAL A 887 12.94 -21.21 17.89
N HIS A 888 13.31 -22.49 17.76
CA HIS A 888 12.53 -23.48 17.05
C HIS A 888 12.11 -24.63 17.97
N PHE A 889 10.82 -24.98 17.95
CA PHE A 889 10.24 -26.14 18.61
C PHE A 889 9.75 -27.11 17.55
N ALA A 890 10.23 -28.35 17.59
CA ALA A 890 9.86 -29.40 16.64
C ALA A 890 8.75 -30.34 17.17
N ASP A 891 8.28 -30.12 18.40
CA ASP A 891 7.21 -30.87 19.08
C ASP A 891 6.60 -29.94 20.15
N LEU A 892 5.31 -29.61 20.03
CA LEU A 892 4.57 -28.75 20.98
C LEU A 892 3.85 -29.57 22.06
N GLY A 893 3.85 -30.89 21.95
CA GLY A 893 3.27 -31.84 22.89
C GLY A 893 1.73 -31.91 22.86
N ASP A 894 1.18 -32.75 23.74
CA ASP A 894 -0.27 -32.97 23.80
C ASP A 894 -1.04 -31.73 24.29
N VAL A 895 -1.83 -31.12 23.40
CA VAL A 895 -2.76 -30.02 23.75
C VAL A 895 -4.06 -30.59 24.34
N PRO A 896 -4.42 -30.29 25.60
CA PRO A 896 -5.60 -30.89 26.23
C PRO A 896 -6.88 -30.14 25.82
N ALA A 897 -8.00 -30.86 25.62
CA ALA A 897 -9.28 -30.27 25.21
C ALA A 897 -9.74 -29.02 26.00
N PRO A 898 -9.55 -28.90 27.33
CA PRO A 898 -9.90 -27.68 28.06
C PRO A 898 -9.13 -26.41 27.63
N PHE A 899 -7.96 -26.53 27.00
CA PHE A 899 -7.23 -25.39 26.42
C PHE A 899 -7.95 -24.85 25.17
N LEU A 900 -8.63 -25.73 24.44
CA LEU A 900 -9.43 -25.41 23.25
C LEU A 900 -10.75 -24.70 23.62
N ASP A 901 -11.17 -24.80 24.89
CA ASP A 901 -12.29 -24.05 25.42
C ASP A 901 -11.79 -22.66 25.89
N SER A 902 -12.23 -21.60 25.23
CA SER A 902 -11.71 -20.21 25.39
C SER A 902 -11.46 -19.82 26.86
N GLY A 903 -10.24 -19.39 27.16
CA GLY A 903 -9.85 -18.75 28.43
C GLY A 903 -9.14 -19.64 29.46
N ALA A 904 -8.88 -20.93 29.19
CA ALA A 904 -8.09 -21.78 30.09
C ALA A 904 -6.58 -21.69 29.81
N GLU A 905 -5.77 -21.55 30.86
CA GLU A 905 -4.30 -21.65 30.74
C GLU A 905 -3.85 -23.12 30.64
N HIS A 906 -3.00 -23.43 29.67
CA HIS A 906 -2.22 -24.65 29.60
C HIS A 906 -0.77 -24.38 29.99
N LYS A 907 -0.18 -25.28 30.78
CA LYS A 907 1.22 -25.18 31.21
C LYS A 907 1.97 -26.42 30.82
N THR A 908 3.07 -26.26 30.12
CA THR A 908 3.91 -27.35 29.63
C THR A 908 5.39 -26.95 29.69
N LYS A 909 6.25 -27.93 29.47
CA LYS A 909 7.69 -27.74 29.29
C LYS A 909 8.08 -28.24 27.92
N LEU A 910 8.68 -27.37 27.12
CA LEU A 910 9.13 -27.69 25.76
C LEU A 910 10.63 -27.48 25.65
N ILE A 911 11.30 -28.27 24.83
CA ILE A 911 12.71 -28.04 24.48
C ILE A 911 12.70 -27.32 23.13
N GLY A 912 13.22 -26.10 23.12
CA GLY A 912 13.41 -25.32 21.91
C GLY A 912 14.89 -25.27 21.55
N THR A 913 15.21 -25.51 20.28
CA THR A 913 16.55 -25.26 19.74
C THR A 913 16.66 -23.76 19.47
N VAL A 914 17.54 -23.10 20.20
CA VAL A 914 17.79 -21.66 20.07
C VAL A 914 19.08 -21.46 19.29
N ASN A 915 19.04 -20.66 18.22
CA ASN A 915 20.23 -20.23 17.52
C ASN A 915 20.58 -18.78 17.92
N VAL A 916 21.79 -18.60 18.44
CA VAL A 916 22.38 -17.27 18.64
C VAL A 916 23.78 -17.27 18.08
N ASN A 917 24.09 -16.31 17.20
CA ASN A 917 25.42 -16.14 16.62
C ASN A 917 25.95 -17.43 15.92
N GLY A 918 25.07 -18.13 15.20
CA GLY A 918 25.37 -19.35 14.45
C GLY A 918 25.64 -20.58 15.32
N THR A 919 25.31 -20.52 16.62
CA THR A 919 25.43 -21.64 17.55
C THR A 919 24.06 -22.05 18.05
N ASP A 920 23.73 -23.32 17.85
CA ASP A 920 22.49 -23.92 18.37
C ASP A 920 22.69 -24.42 19.80
N ALA A 921 21.71 -24.12 20.67
CA ALA A 921 21.60 -24.69 22.01
C ALA A 921 20.15 -25.11 22.29
N ASP A 922 19.97 -26.33 22.79
CA ASP A 922 18.67 -26.82 23.22
C ASP A 922 18.36 -26.33 24.64
N LEU A 923 17.37 -25.44 24.76
CA LEU A 923 16.93 -24.88 26.03
C LEU A 923 15.55 -25.40 26.42
N GLU A 924 15.35 -25.68 27.70
CA GLU A 924 14.03 -26.04 28.25
C GLU A 924 13.26 -24.74 28.58
N PHE A 925 12.06 -24.59 28.03
CA PHE A 925 11.15 -23.48 28.28
C PHE A 925 9.99 -23.94 29.17
N ASP A 926 9.73 -23.20 30.24
CA ASP A 926 8.47 -23.24 30.98
C ASP A 926 7.45 -22.39 30.22
N ILE A 927 6.46 -23.05 29.59
CA ILE A 927 5.46 -22.42 28.73
C ILE A 927 4.12 -22.33 29.47
N THR A 928 3.48 -21.16 29.42
CA THR A 928 2.06 -20.97 29.73
C THR A 928 1.36 -20.41 28.51
N ALA A 929 0.42 -21.14 27.93
CA ALA A 929 -0.37 -20.70 26.78
C ALA A 929 -1.83 -20.52 27.19
N ARG A 930 -2.53 -19.59 26.55
CA ARG A 930 -3.98 -19.43 26.64
C ARG A 930 -4.52 -19.05 25.27
N LEU A 931 -5.69 -19.60 24.93
CA LEU A 931 -6.45 -19.19 23.77
C LEU A 931 -7.59 -18.26 24.22
N ASP A 932 -7.60 -17.03 23.72
CA ASP A 932 -8.64 -16.05 23.94
C ASP A 932 -9.62 -16.05 22.77
N ASN A 933 -10.90 -16.24 23.09
CA ASN A 933 -12.03 -16.22 22.15
C ASN A 933 -11.93 -17.14 20.91
N GLY A 934 -10.94 -18.03 20.83
CA GLY A 934 -10.76 -18.97 19.72
C GLY A 934 -9.92 -18.44 18.55
N ALA A 935 -9.41 -17.21 18.63
CA ALA A 935 -8.68 -16.55 17.53
C ALA A 935 -7.31 -15.99 17.96
N ASP A 936 -7.14 -15.65 19.25
CA ASP A 936 -5.89 -15.08 19.77
C ASP A 936 -5.18 -16.06 20.70
N LEU A 937 -3.96 -16.43 20.34
CA LEU A 937 -3.06 -17.26 21.12
C LEU A 937 -2.06 -16.38 21.87
N VAL A 938 -2.15 -16.42 23.21
CA VAL A 938 -1.22 -15.73 24.09
C VAL A 938 -0.29 -16.75 24.75
N ILE A 939 1.01 -16.64 24.51
CA ILE A 939 2.03 -17.55 25.05
C ILE A 939 3.02 -16.77 25.89
N LEU A 940 3.23 -17.21 27.12
CA LEU A 940 4.34 -16.78 27.97
C LEU A 940 5.33 -17.94 28.10
N GLY A 941 6.49 -17.81 27.47
CA GLY A 941 7.62 -18.72 27.61
C GLY A 941 8.71 -18.15 28.51
N THR A 942 9.25 -18.97 29.40
CA THR A 942 10.36 -18.57 30.26
C THR A 942 11.48 -19.60 30.23
N THR A 943 12.73 -19.15 30.12
CA THR A 943 13.89 -20.04 30.14
C THR A 943 15.09 -19.37 30.80
N LYS A 944 16.17 -20.15 30.98
CA LYS A 944 17.47 -19.69 31.45
C LYS A 944 18.56 -20.32 30.62
N PHE A 945 19.61 -19.56 30.35
CA PHE A 945 20.79 -20.05 29.65
C PHE A 945 22.06 -19.44 30.24
N VAL A 946 23.21 -20.04 29.92
CA VAL A 946 24.52 -19.45 30.18
C VAL A 946 25.22 -19.10 28.87
N TRP A 947 26.06 -18.06 28.88
CA TRP A 947 26.70 -17.56 27.64
C TRP A 947 27.53 -18.64 26.92
N GLU A 948 28.14 -19.57 27.66
CA GLU A 948 28.95 -20.65 27.09
C GLU A 948 28.13 -21.60 26.18
N GLU A 949 26.82 -21.73 26.40
CA GLU A 949 25.94 -22.57 25.57
C GLU A 949 25.89 -22.07 24.11
N PHE A 950 26.08 -20.78 23.90
CA PHE A 950 26.14 -20.14 22.58
C PHE A 950 27.58 -19.83 22.13
N GLY A 951 28.58 -20.43 22.79
CA GLY A 951 29.99 -20.14 22.53
C GLY A 951 30.41 -18.70 22.86
N MET A 952 29.61 -18.00 23.65
CA MET A 952 29.85 -16.62 24.07
C MET A 952 30.52 -16.56 25.45
N VAL A 953 31.07 -15.41 25.78
CA VAL A 953 31.64 -15.14 27.10
C VAL A 953 30.86 -14.01 27.74
N ALA A 954 30.45 -14.19 29.00
CA ALA A 954 29.76 -13.17 29.77
C ALA A 954 30.50 -11.81 29.68
N PRO A 955 29.80 -10.69 29.43
CA PRO A 955 30.44 -9.39 29.31
C PRO A 955 31.19 -9.00 30.60
N VAL A 956 32.47 -8.69 30.48
CA VAL A 956 33.31 -8.21 31.58
C VAL A 956 34.00 -6.91 31.19
N SER A 957 33.89 -5.89 32.04
CA SER A 957 34.63 -4.63 31.90
C SER A 957 35.30 -4.23 33.21
N GLN A 958 36.09 -3.15 33.17
CA GLN A 958 36.68 -2.56 34.39
C GLN A 958 35.63 -1.95 35.35
N PHE A 959 34.39 -1.76 34.90
CA PHE A 959 33.34 -1.07 35.65
C PHE A 959 32.17 -1.99 36.05
N PHE A 960 32.01 -3.13 35.38
CA PHE A 960 30.96 -4.10 35.66
C PHE A 960 31.36 -5.52 35.29
N THR A 961 30.72 -6.49 35.96
CA THR A 961 30.72 -7.90 35.62
C THR A 961 29.28 -8.38 35.54
N VAL A 962 28.94 -9.07 34.46
CA VAL A 962 27.63 -9.71 34.30
C VAL A 962 27.73 -11.15 34.80
N GLU A 963 26.73 -11.63 35.55
CA GLU A 963 26.63 -13.04 35.91
C GLU A 963 26.41 -13.91 34.66
N ASP A 964 26.81 -15.17 34.76
CA ASP A 964 26.86 -16.06 33.60
C ASP A 964 25.48 -16.55 33.17
N GLU A 965 24.51 -16.59 34.10
CA GLU A 965 23.14 -17.03 33.86
C GLU A 965 22.24 -15.85 33.45
N VAL A 966 21.56 -15.98 32.32
CA VAL A 966 20.56 -15.03 31.81
C VAL A 966 19.18 -15.67 31.92
N THR A 967 18.19 -14.93 32.44
CA THR A 967 16.80 -15.35 32.44
C THR A 967 16.05 -14.63 31.32
N VAL A 968 15.25 -15.37 30.54
CA VAL A 968 14.47 -14.82 29.44
C VAL A 968 12.99 -15.08 29.68
N GLU A 969 12.18 -14.06 29.45
CA GLU A 969 10.71 -14.13 29.42
C GLU A 969 10.25 -13.63 28.05
N ILE A 970 9.50 -14.44 27.31
CA ILE A 970 8.95 -14.10 25.99
C ILE A 970 7.44 -14.19 26.07
N LEU A 971 6.77 -13.07 25.81
CA LEU A 971 5.34 -13.01 25.58
C LEU A 971 5.10 -12.96 24.08
N LEU A 972 4.35 -13.92 23.55
CA LEU A 972 3.87 -13.92 22.18
C LEU A 972 2.38 -13.62 22.19
N GLN A 973 1.97 -12.68 21.36
CA GLN A 973 0.60 -12.51 20.92
C GLN A 973 0.55 -12.96 19.48
N ALA A 974 -0.18 -14.04 19.22
CA ALA A 974 -0.29 -14.63 17.90
C ALA A 974 -1.75 -14.78 17.54
N SER A 975 -2.10 -14.52 16.29
CA SER A 975 -3.46 -14.63 15.76
C SER A 975 -3.49 -15.61 14.61
N VAL A 976 -4.63 -16.24 14.36
CA VAL A 976 -4.83 -17.05 13.16
C VAL A 976 -4.77 -16.11 11.95
N ASP A 977 -3.96 -16.43 10.94
CA ASP A 977 -4.00 -15.73 9.66
C ASP A 977 -5.38 -16.01 9.04
N ASN A 978 -6.18 -14.95 8.83
CA ASN A 978 -7.49 -15.05 8.17
C ASN A 978 -7.32 -15.22 6.66
#